data_AF-A0A9P6U6Q9-F1
#
_entry.id   AF-A0A9P6U6Q9-F1
#
_cell.length_a   1.000
_cell.length_b   1.000
_cell.length_c   1.000
_cell.angle_alpha   90.00
_cell.angle_beta   90.00
_cell.angle_gamma   90.00
#
_symmetry.space_group_name_H-M   'P 1'
#
loop_
_entity.id
_entity.type
_entity.pdbx_description
1 polymer ?
#
loop_
_entity_poly.entity_id
_entity_poly.type
_entity_poly.pdbx_seq_one_letter_code
_entity_poly.pdbx_strand_id
1 'polypeptide(L)'
;MADFRARASPSNQSDSGVGDRVPGTPIQRHGYPSPNSNNYIDDNEDDDRHRLLGNHDDNGRNTDNDKDREFLLPFSVPSTPGSPHTTFSGSGSTNKRKTSPVSIRLLSIIILISLFSWFYIEALAGGDIEFVKDHLSMLGVNLTLSVLCLTAALTMIVLTPMPSRFKVLLLSGTFLIVYALKRWDDGETFEAHGAYNMLIFLVIAVPLNSLIQLILLTKRKMGPKQFHRTMVTTVIGTALITSCLLTYYHSIWGQGSLGHQLRYGEQNGVRLCEWKGNNIPFVDLLPNHIQNFWAGPSTCEAVNGIEADWSHDGIITIQCLHPDFQRNHKPTFDILPDTRTFVLEDKVNHVYNHVIHNRTTRYTYDEPVFIEPVGVEAIVANCEEGVSKLLVRVKRQETVLARVDKITKTLEEEEASTQGGVMQDGQNSNTDTHPAGTGTGAGTTTNTNNDKSDMTGNKRDDDGRPNVLVLFMDAVSRRQVHRKLAKTTATLADLGRPDSTSSSGDGPGPQLFEFFRYNAIGFNTNDNSRVLYTGEPDALDPPATPIWKDYFEAGYVTNRVEDNCEDWSATYTSTTTSQYFDHELQSPFCMEPYFALEGNAYGNFKGPYSIVRRCIHGQYVHRYAFDYMTQFRKQYKDQPWFQMGSLIEGHEGTGEVLLTIDEDIADFFKGMEQDGTLDNTIVFFMADHGLHMGINFMFTGNGRIEHVNPYLSIMLPPKLAQKYPSLAQGLLHNQQSLITGHEIYKTLKLLATPGLLPKTGSDSSKGISDDDDEEVNGGSWRRGTLFDETLNPGRTCEEARIPDEFCRCR
;
A
#
# COMPACT_ATOMS: atom_id res chain seq x y z
N MET A 1 49.04 -25.09 -18.61
CA MET A 1 49.49 -26.17 -19.52
C MET A 1 48.39 -26.41 -20.52
N ALA A 2 48.69 -26.15 -21.81
CA ALA A 2 48.13 -26.64 -23.08
C ALA A 2 46.60 -26.93 -23.19
N ASP A 3 45.85 -26.54 -24.23
CA ASP A 3 46.21 -25.97 -25.54
C ASP A 3 44.94 -25.53 -26.30
N PHE A 4 45.05 -24.40 -27.03
CA PHE A 4 44.62 -24.12 -28.42
C PHE A 4 43.11 -24.22 -28.82
N ARG A 5 42.51 -23.32 -29.63
CA ARG A 5 42.97 -22.50 -30.79
C ARG A 5 41.85 -21.44 -31.05
N ALA A 6 42.11 -20.12 -31.09
CA ALA A 6 42.55 -19.28 -32.24
C ALA A 6 41.58 -19.35 -33.45
N ARG A 7 41.17 -18.29 -34.17
CA ARG A 7 41.71 -16.95 -34.55
C ARG A 7 40.63 -16.33 -35.49
N ALA A 8 40.56 -15.07 -35.93
CA ALA A 8 41.40 -13.88 -35.89
C ALA A 8 40.56 -12.64 -36.31
N SER A 9 40.96 -11.48 -35.80
CA SER A 9 40.57 -10.10 -36.16
C SER A 9 41.37 -9.60 -37.41
N PRO A 10 41.76 -8.31 -37.57
CA PRO A 10 41.06 -6.98 -37.52
C PRO A 10 41.49 -6.05 -38.69
N SER A 11 40.94 -4.82 -38.78
CA SER A 11 41.66 -3.56 -39.07
C SER A 11 40.69 -2.35 -39.08
N ASN A 12 40.74 -1.37 -38.18
CA ASN A 12 41.62 -0.20 -37.98
C ASN A 12 41.35 1.05 -38.87
N GLN A 13 41.10 2.17 -38.17
CA GLN A 13 41.55 3.57 -38.36
C GLN A 13 40.88 4.58 -39.32
N SER A 14 40.57 5.73 -38.69
CA SER A 14 40.88 7.15 -39.01
C SER A 14 40.04 8.01 -39.99
N ASP A 15 39.51 9.10 -39.41
CA ASP A 15 39.52 10.54 -39.80
C ASP A 15 39.05 11.10 -41.16
N SER A 16 38.21 12.14 -41.01
CA SER A 16 38.18 13.45 -41.73
C SER A 16 37.53 13.60 -43.13
N GLY A 17 36.61 14.59 -43.22
CA GLY A 17 36.69 15.66 -44.23
C GLY A 17 35.80 15.64 -45.49
N VAL A 18 34.67 16.36 -45.43
CA VAL A 18 34.11 17.36 -46.41
C VAL A 18 34.11 17.06 -47.94
N GLY A 19 32.94 17.19 -48.59
CA GLY A 19 32.86 17.66 -50.00
C GLY A 19 31.66 17.21 -50.85
N ASP A 20 30.63 18.08 -50.91
CA ASP A 20 29.48 18.23 -51.83
C ASP A 20 29.37 17.42 -53.15
N ARG A 21 28.16 16.91 -53.44
CA ARG A 21 27.28 17.32 -54.58
C ARG A 21 25.96 16.51 -54.67
N VAL A 22 24.85 17.26 -54.62
CA VAL A 22 23.42 16.94 -54.90
C VAL A 22 23.20 17.22 -56.42
N PRO A 23 22.24 16.61 -57.19
CA PRO A 23 20.79 16.57 -56.90
C PRO A 23 19.94 15.37 -57.39
N GLY A 24 18.79 15.18 -56.72
CA GLY A 24 17.73 14.26 -57.14
C GLY A 24 16.64 14.08 -56.05
N THR A 25 15.73 15.03 -55.98
CA THR A 25 14.60 15.29 -55.05
C THR A 25 13.45 14.22 -55.08
N PRO A 26 12.30 14.38 -54.39
CA PRO A 26 12.06 14.17 -52.95
C PRO A 26 10.68 13.48 -52.64
N ILE A 27 10.47 12.77 -51.53
CA ILE A 27 9.12 12.69 -50.90
C ILE A 27 9.25 12.75 -49.38
N GLN A 28 8.41 13.60 -48.79
CA GLN A 28 8.51 14.29 -47.52
C GLN A 28 8.16 13.45 -46.28
N ARG A 29 8.89 13.74 -45.20
CA ARG A 29 8.39 13.77 -43.82
C ARG A 29 7.53 15.03 -43.63
N HIS A 30 6.38 14.88 -42.99
CA HIS A 30 5.73 15.90 -42.16
C HIS A 30 5.62 15.24 -40.77
N GLY A 31 6.00 15.81 -39.64
CA GLY A 31 5.96 17.22 -39.22
C GLY A 31 5.18 17.21 -37.91
N TYR A 32 5.89 17.20 -36.77
CA TYR A 32 5.28 17.37 -35.46
C TYR A 32 4.69 18.79 -35.34
N PRO A 33 3.44 18.95 -34.93
CA PRO A 33 3.00 20.18 -34.30
C PRO A 33 3.15 20.06 -32.78
N SER A 34 3.72 21.09 -32.17
CA SER A 34 3.37 21.48 -30.80
C SER A 34 1.90 21.90 -30.78
N PRO A 35 1.20 21.70 -29.64
CA PRO A 35 0.30 22.75 -29.20
C PRO A 35 0.51 23.13 -27.73
N ASN A 36 0.51 24.44 -27.52
CA ASN A 36 0.24 25.10 -26.26
C ASN A 36 -1.17 24.78 -25.73
N SER A 37 -1.27 24.88 -24.40
CA SER A 37 -2.39 25.36 -23.59
C SER A 37 -3.74 24.62 -23.62
N ASN A 38 -4.16 24.25 -22.41
CA ASN A 38 -5.53 24.06 -21.91
C ASN A 38 -6.45 23.13 -22.72
N ASN A 39 -6.79 21.99 -22.14
CA ASN A 39 -8.20 21.68 -21.86
C ASN A 39 -8.32 20.48 -20.92
N TYR A 40 -8.93 20.77 -19.76
CA TYR A 40 -9.78 19.87 -18.99
C TYR A 40 -10.76 19.13 -19.92
N ILE A 41 -10.94 17.83 -19.71
CA ILE A 41 -12.13 17.12 -20.18
C ILE A 41 -12.68 16.35 -18.98
N ASP A 42 -13.82 16.88 -18.51
CA ASP A 42 -14.86 16.24 -17.72
C ASP A 42 -15.30 14.92 -18.36
N ASP A 43 -15.38 13.85 -17.57
CA ASP A 43 -16.26 12.72 -17.85
C ASP A 43 -17.49 12.82 -16.93
N ASN A 44 -18.43 13.66 -17.34
CA ASN A 44 -19.83 13.63 -16.91
C ASN A 44 -20.60 12.70 -17.86
N GLU A 45 -20.94 11.50 -17.44
CA GLU A 45 -22.07 10.75 -18.02
C GLU A 45 -23.18 10.71 -16.98
N ASP A 46 -24.10 11.68 -17.10
CA ASP A 46 -25.38 11.62 -16.42
C ASP A 46 -26.54 11.61 -17.44
N ASP A 47 -27.57 10.92 -16.98
CA ASP A 47 -28.89 10.59 -17.53
C ASP A 47 -29.47 11.55 -18.58
N ASP A 48 -30.04 10.98 -19.65
CA ASP A 48 -31.11 11.67 -20.40
C ASP A 48 -32.19 10.70 -20.89
N ARG A 49 -33.17 10.50 -20.02
CA ARG A 49 -34.53 10.07 -20.37
C ARG A 49 -35.33 11.29 -20.81
N HIS A 50 -35.87 11.29 -22.04
CA HIS A 50 -37.21 11.88 -22.26
C HIS A 50 -37.99 11.31 -23.47
N ARG A 51 -39.14 10.72 -23.11
CA ARG A 51 -40.48 10.73 -23.75
C ARG A 51 -40.62 11.28 -25.17
N LEU A 52 -41.27 10.48 -26.03
CA LEU A 52 -42.38 10.94 -26.86
C LEU A 52 -43.56 9.94 -26.85
N LEU A 53 -44.75 10.54 -26.76
CA LEU A 53 -46.08 9.96 -26.56
C LEU A 53 -46.70 9.46 -27.88
N GLY A 54 -47.61 8.49 -27.78
CA GLY A 54 -48.55 8.15 -28.84
C GLY A 54 -49.55 7.08 -28.41
N ASN A 55 -50.68 7.50 -27.82
CA ASN A 55 -51.87 6.70 -27.52
C ASN A 55 -52.50 6.12 -28.80
N HIS A 56 -53.02 4.88 -28.74
CA HIS A 56 -54.42 4.59 -29.07
C HIS A 56 -54.84 3.16 -28.68
N ASP A 57 -55.89 3.06 -27.86
CA ASP A 57 -56.76 1.90 -27.68
C ASP A 57 -57.54 1.59 -28.97
N ASP A 58 -57.76 0.31 -29.30
CA ASP A 58 -59.08 -0.36 -29.24
C ASP A 58 -59.15 -1.71 -30.01
N ASN A 59 -59.80 -2.67 -29.35
CA ASN A 59 -60.72 -3.72 -29.85
C ASN A 59 -60.37 -4.70 -31.00
N GLY A 60 -60.56 -5.99 -30.70
CA GLY A 60 -61.71 -6.72 -31.26
C GLY A 60 -61.48 -7.85 -32.30
N ARG A 61 -61.52 -9.09 -31.80
CA ARG A 61 -62.18 -10.34 -32.32
C ARG A 61 -62.21 -10.70 -33.83
N ASN A 62 -61.87 -11.99 -34.04
CA ASN A 62 -62.41 -13.01 -34.98
C ASN A 62 -62.35 -12.77 -36.50
N THR A 63 -61.77 -13.74 -37.24
CA THR A 63 -62.52 -14.79 -37.98
C THR A 63 -61.58 -15.83 -38.64
N ASP A 64 -62.09 -17.06 -38.69
CA ASP A 64 -61.62 -18.21 -39.47
C ASP A 64 -61.61 -17.97 -41.00
N ASN A 65 -60.66 -18.60 -41.70
CA ASN A 65 -60.93 -19.61 -42.76
C ASN A 65 -59.65 -20.09 -43.47
N ASP A 66 -59.24 -21.31 -43.11
CA ASP A 66 -59.12 -22.52 -43.94
C ASP A 66 -58.51 -22.48 -45.38
N LYS A 67 -57.52 -23.36 -45.59
CA LYS A 67 -57.39 -24.39 -46.67
C LYS A 67 -55.99 -24.65 -47.28
N ASP A 68 -55.50 -25.84 -46.91
CA ASP A 68 -55.13 -26.97 -47.78
C ASP A 68 -53.72 -27.09 -48.42
N ARG A 69 -52.88 -27.98 -47.86
CA ARG A 69 -52.55 -29.37 -48.35
C ARG A 69 -51.31 -29.93 -47.61
N GLU A 70 -51.40 -30.96 -46.76
CA GLU A 70 -51.43 -32.42 -47.03
C GLU A 70 -50.13 -32.98 -47.68
N PHE A 71 -49.47 -34.07 -47.27
CA PHE A 71 -49.96 -35.36 -46.73
C PHE A 71 -48.91 -36.14 -45.90
N LEU A 72 -49.42 -36.99 -45.00
CA LEU A 72 -48.76 -37.88 -44.04
C LEU A 72 -48.53 -39.32 -44.57
N LEU A 73 -47.50 -39.97 -43.98
CA LEU A 73 -47.30 -41.37 -43.48
C LEU A 73 -48.24 -42.52 -43.94
N PRO A 74 -47.83 -43.82 -43.89
CA PRO A 74 -48.01 -44.61 -42.64
C PRO A 74 -47.05 -45.80 -42.37
N PHE A 75 -47.16 -46.30 -41.14
CA PHE A 75 -46.56 -47.49 -40.50
C PHE A 75 -47.05 -48.85 -41.06
N SER A 76 -46.25 -49.93 -40.89
CA SER A 76 -46.69 -51.25 -40.36
C SER A 76 -45.55 -52.28 -40.20
N VAL A 77 -45.71 -53.19 -39.23
CA VAL A 77 -44.96 -54.42 -38.83
C VAL A 77 -46.06 -55.50 -38.68
N PRO A 78 -45.95 -56.83 -39.01
CA PRO A 78 -44.99 -57.77 -38.39
C PRO A 78 -44.58 -59.09 -39.14
N SER A 79 -43.69 -59.86 -38.48
CA SER A 79 -43.55 -61.34 -38.42
C SER A 79 -42.49 -62.10 -39.27
N THR A 80 -41.67 -62.87 -38.53
CA THR A 80 -40.65 -63.91 -38.84
C THR A 80 -41.26 -65.28 -39.24
N PRO A 81 -40.50 -66.41 -39.44
CA PRO A 81 -39.14 -66.68 -39.96
C PRO A 81 -39.09 -67.84 -41.02
N GLY A 82 -37.96 -68.03 -41.73
CA GLY A 82 -37.72 -69.27 -42.52
C GLY A 82 -36.39 -69.31 -43.30
N SER A 83 -35.53 -70.27 -42.94
CA SER A 83 -34.19 -70.63 -43.51
C SER A 83 -34.28 -71.38 -44.88
N PRO A 84 -33.20 -71.99 -45.44
CA PRO A 84 -31.81 -71.56 -45.74
C PRO A 84 -31.36 -71.91 -47.21
N HIS A 85 -30.05 -71.74 -47.51
CA HIS A 85 -29.27 -72.21 -48.69
C HIS A 85 -29.31 -71.32 -49.95
N THR A 86 -28.25 -71.09 -50.75
CA THR A 86 -26.82 -71.48 -50.78
C THR A 86 -26.11 -70.62 -51.85
N THR A 87 -24.85 -70.28 -51.60
CA THR A 87 -23.71 -70.10 -52.54
C THR A 87 -23.85 -69.25 -53.81
N PHE A 88 -23.01 -68.21 -53.95
CA PHE A 88 -21.91 -68.24 -54.93
C PHE A 88 -20.82 -67.21 -54.61
N SER A 89 -19.59 -67.60 -54.93
CA SER A 89 -18.32 -66.92 -54.73
C SER A 89 -18.12 -65.66 -55.57
N GLY A 90 -17.41 -64.68 -55.01
CA GLY A 90 -16.86 -63.54 -55.75
C GLY A 90 -15.76 -62.84 -54.95
N SER A 91 -14.54 -63.33 -55.07
CA SER A 91 -13.31 -62.71 -54.55
C SER A 91 -13.09 -61.35 -55.22
N GLY A 92 -13.12 -60.29 -54.42
CA GLY A 92 -12.73 -58.93 -54.79
C GLY A 92 -12.02 -58.26 -53.62
N SER A 93 -10.74 -58.58 -53.46
CA SER A 93 -9.82 -57.94 -52.52
C SER A 93 -9.76 -56.43 -52.78
N THR A 94 -10.44 -55.65 -51.93
CA THR A 94 -10.05 -54.26 -51.66
C THR A 94 -9.71 -54.16 -50.19
N ASN A 95 -8.42 -54.05 -49.91
CA ASN A 95 -7.85 -53.95 -48.58
C ASN A 95 -8.12 -52.55 -48.02
N LYS A 96 -9.38 -52.25 -47.65
CA LYS A 96 -9.70 -51.09 -46.80
C LYS A 96 -9.22 -51.43 -45.39
N ARG A 97 -8.07 -50.88 -44.99
CA ARG A 97 -7.63 -50.85 -43.58
C ARG A 97 -8.80 -50.36 -42.72
N LYS A 98 -9.49 -51.26 -42.04
CA LYS A 98 -10.39 -50.90 -40.94
C LYS A 98 -9.52 -50.35 -39.83
N THR A 99 -9.37 -49.03 -39.76
CA THR A 99 -8.79 -48.36 -38.59
C THR A 99 -9.61 -48.79 -37.37
N SER A 100 -8.96 -49.46 -36.42
CA SER A 100 -9.58 -49.85 -35.16
C SER A 100 -10.18 -48.61 -34.46
N PRO A 101 -11.37 -48.69 -33.85
CA PRO A 101 -11.97 -47.58 -33.10
C PRO A 101 -11.08 -47.08 -31.94
N VAL A 102 -10.12 -47.89 -31.48
CA VAL A 102 -9.09 -47.49 -30.51
C VAL A 102 -8.09 -46.51 -31.12
N SER A 103 -7.73 -46.67 -32.41
CA SER A 103 -6.81 -45.79 -33.13
C SER A 103 -7.39 -44.38 -33.34
N ILE A 104 -8.71 -44.28 -33.57
CA ILE A 104 -9.39 -42.99 -33.76
C ILE A 104 -9.49 -42.25 -32.42
N ARG A 105 -9.87 -42.94 -31.34
CA ARG A 105 -9.96 -42.32 -29.99
C ARG A 105 -8.61 -41.84 -29.49
N LEU A 106 -7.55 -42.60 -29.75
CA LEU A 106 -6.20 -42.19 -29.39
C LEU A 106 -5.77 -40.94 -30.16
N LEU A 107 -6.05 -40.90 -31.46
CA LEU A 107 -5.81 -39.71 -32.29
C LEU A 107 -6.59 -38.49 -31.76
N SER A 108 -7.86 -38.65 -31.40
CA SER A 108 -8.67 -37.57 -30.81
C SER A 108 -8.11 -37.09 -29.47
N ILE A 109 -7.62 -37.99 -28.59
CA ILE A 109 -6.98 -37.60 -27.33
C ILE A 109 -5.74 -36.74 -27.60
N ILE A 110 -4.91 -37.15 -28.56
CA ILE A 110 -3.70 -36.40 -28.92
C ILE A 110 -4.08 -35.01 -29.46
N ILE A 111 -5.06 -34.93 -30.37
CA ILE A 111 -5.56 -33.66 -30.91
C ILE A 111 -6.06 -32.75 -29.79
N LEU A 112 -6.85 -33.27 -28.85
CA LEU A 112 -7.38 -32.48 -27.74
C LEU A 112 -6.29 -31.99 -26.80
N ILE A 113 -5.26 -32.79 -26.54
CA ILE A 113 -4.08 -32.34 -25.75
C ILE A 113 -3.35 -31.23 -26.51
N SER A 114 -3.17 -31.35 -27.83
CA SER A 114 -2.55 -30.31 -28.64
C SER A 114 -3.38 -29.02 -28.66
N LEU A 115 -4.70 -29.11 -28.80
CA LEU A 115 -5.60 -27.94 -28.76
C LEU A 115 -5.62 -27.28 -27.37
N PHE A 116 -5.62 -28.09 -26.30
CA PHE A 116 -5.46 -27.60 -24.93
C PHE A 116 -4.21 -26.71 -24.82
N SER A 117 -3.06 -27.22 -25.27
CA SER A 117 -1.79 -26.48 -25.21
C SER A 117 -1.82 -25.25 -26.11
N TRP A 118 -2.39 -25.36 -27.31
CA TRP A 118 -2.54 -24.24 -28.24
C TRP A 118 -3.35 -23.10 -27.63
N PHE A 119 -4.57 -23.37 -27.17
CA PHE A 119 -5.41 -22.34 -26.56
C PHE A 119 -4.82 -21.77 -25.27
N TYR A 120 -4.06 -22.57 -24.52
CA TYR A 120 -3.34 -22.05 -23.36
C TYR A 120 -2.29 -21.03 -23.79
N ILE A 121 -1.48 -21.35 -24.81
CA ILE A 121 -0.45 -20.45 -25.33
C ILE A 121 -1.09 -19.18 -25.91
N GLU A 122 -2.21 -19.28 -26.61
CA GLU A 122 -2.96 -18.11 -27.11
C GLU A 122 -3.53 -17.25 -25.97
N ALA A 123 -3.84 -17.83 -24.80
CA ALA A 123 -4.25 -17.05 -23.64
C ALA A 123 -3.08 -16.26 -23.01
N LEU A 124 -1.84 -16.66 -23.29
CA LEU A 124 -0.64 -15.92 -22.92
C LEU A 124 -0.32 -14.76 -23.88
N ALA A 125 -1.13 -14.55 -24.93
CA ALA A 125 -0.95 -13.40 -25.80
C ALA A 125 -1.06 -12.09 -25.00
N GLY A 126 -0.12 -11.18 -25.24
CA GLY A 126 0.02 -9.93 -24.50
C GLY A 126 1.08 -9.03 -25.14
N GLY A 127 1.38 -7.90 -24.49
CA GLY A 127 2.43 -6.98 -24.92
C GLY A 127 2.49 -5.73 -24.05
N ASP A 128 1.34 -5.11 -23.81
CA ASP A 128 1.16 -3.99 -22.89
C ASP A 128 -0.20 -4.06 -22.20
N ILE A 129 -0.40 -3.21 -21.19
CA ILE A 129 -1.61 -3.17 -20.38
C ILE A 129 -2.87 -2.76 -21.17
N GLU A 130 -2.71 -1.99 -22.24
CA GLU A 130 -3.82 -1.49 -23.06
C GLU A 130 -4.35 -2.63 -23.95
N PHE A 131 -3.46 -3.40 -24.57
CA PHE A 131 -3.81 -4.62 -25.30
C PHE A 131 -4.57 -5.62 -24.42
N VAL A 132 -4.08 -5.89 -23.21
CA VAL A 132 -4.72 -6.85 -22.29
C VAL A 132 -6.11 -6.38 -21.88
N LYS A 133 -6.29 -5.07 -21.62
CA LYS A 133 -7.61 -4.48 -21.31
C LYS A 133 -8.58 -4.65 -22.47
N ASP A 134 -8.16 -4.32 -23.67
CA ASP A 134 -9.01 -4.36 -24.87
C ASP A 134 -9.36 -5.80 -25.30
N HIS A 135 -8.50 -6.77 -24.98
CA HIS A 135 -8.63 -8.15 -25.42
C HIS A 135 -8.92 -9.14 -24.28
N LEU A 136 -9.28 -8.64 -23.10
CA LEU A 136 -9.52 -9.47 -21.90
C LEU A 136 -10.54 -10.59 -22.16
N SER A 137 -11.58 -10.29 -22.96
CA SER A 137 -12.59 -11.26 -23.36
C SER A 137 -12.01 -12.41 -24.21
N MET A 138 -11.16 -12.10 -25.19
CA MET A 138 -10.50 -13.09 -26.04
C MET A 138 -9.57 -13.97 -25.22
N LEU A 139 -8.73 -13.37 -24.35
CA LEU A 139 -7.81 -14.10 -23.48
C LEU A 139 -8.57 -15.05 -22.55
N GLY A 140 -9.66 -14.58 -21.93
CA GLY A 140 -10.53 -15.40 -21.09
C GLY A 140 -11.22 -16.54 -21.86
N VAL A 141 -11.64 -16.31 -23.10
CA VAL A 141 -12.22 -17.35 -23.98
C VAL A 141 -11.19 -18.42 -24.30
N ASN A 142 -9.97 -18.04 -24.68
CA ASN A 142 -8.88 -18.97 -24.97
C ASN A 142 -8.53 -19.82 -23.73
N LEU A 143 -8.43 -19.20 -22.55
CA LEU A 143 -8.18 -19.92 -21.31
C LEU A 143 -9.30 -20.92 -21.00
N THR A 144 -10.56 -20.53 -21.23
CA THR A 144 -11.73 -21.41 -21.05
C THR A 144 -11.71 -22.59 -22.04
N LEU A 145 -11.43 -22.33 -23.33
CA LEU A 145 -11.32 -23.37 -24.35
C LEU A 145 -10.18 -24.36 -24.05
N SER A 146 -9.06 -23.85 -23.51
CA SER A 146 -7.96 -24.68 -23.03
C SER A 146 -8.43 -25.66 -21.95
N VAL A 147 -9.14 -25.18 -20.92
CA VAL A 147 -9.72 -26.01 -19.86
C VAL A 147 -10.68 -27.07 -20.44
N LEU A 148 -11.55 -26.69 -21.37
CA LEU A 148 -12.51 -27.61 -22.00
C LEU A 148 -11.82 -28.72 -22.81
N CYS A 149 -10.79 -28.37 -23.58
CA CYS A 149 -10.00 -29.34 -24.35
C CYS A 149 -9.27 -30.33 -23.44
N LEU A 150 -8.63 -29.83 -22.37
CA LEU A 150 -7.97 -30.68 -21.38
C LEU A 150 -8.99 -31.63 -20.75
N THR A 151 -10.14 -31.09 -20.35
CA THR A 151 -11.21 -31.85 -19.72
C THR A 151 -11.74 -32.96 -20.63
N ALA A 152 -11.94 -32.67 -21.91
CA ALA A 152 -12.34 -33.65 -22.90
C ALA A 152 -11.26 -34.75 -23.09
N ALA A 153 -9.99 -34.37 -23.16
CA ALA A 153 -8.87 -35.31 -23.27
C ALA A 153 -8.80 -36.27 -22.07
N LEU A 154 -8.81 -35.73 -20.85
CA LEU A 154 -8.76 -36.50 -19.60
C LEU A 154 -9.96 -37.46 -19.49
N THR A 155 -11.15 -36.97 -19.85
CA THR A 155 -12.37 -37.78 -19.91
C THR A 155 -12.24 -38.93 -20.90
N MET A 156 -11.72 -38.66 -22.11
CA MET A 156 -11.51 -39.69 -23.13
C MET A 156 -10.45 -40.72 -22.72
N ILE A 157 -9.37 -40.32 -22.03
CA ILE A 157 -8.36 -41.24 -21.49
C ILE A 157 -9.00 -42.23 -20.50
N VAL A 158 -9.87 -41.74 -19.61
CA VAL A 158 -10.54 -42.57 -18.61
C VAL A 158 -11.55 -43.54 -19.25
N LEU A 159 -12.32 -43.06 -20.23
CA LEU A 159 -13.39 -43.82 -20.89
C LEU A 159 -12.89 -44.79 -21.99
N THR A 160 -11.72 -44.54 -22.56
CA THR A 160 -11.16 -45.42 -23.60
C THR A 160 -10.67 -46.72 -22.95
N PRO A 161 -11.05 -47.89 -23.47
CA PRO A 161 -10.50 -49.17 -23.03
C PRO A 161 -9.06 -49.29 -23.52
N MET A 162 -8.11 -49.20 -22.60
CA MET A 162 -6.67 -49.30 -22.88
C MET A 162 -5.93 -49.82 -21.63
N PRO A 163 -4.75 -50.46 -21.80
CA PRO A 163 -3.98 -51.01 -20.69
C PRO A 163 -3.68 -49.95 -19.63
N SER A 164 -3.76 -50.30 -18.34
CA SER A 164 -3.57 -49.35 -17.24
C SER A 164 -2.23 -48.62 -17.32
N ARG A 165 -1.15 -49.31 -17.72
CA ARG A 165 0.18 -48.70 -17.95
C ARG A 165 0.14 -47.58 -18.98
N PHE A 166 -0.65 -47.75 -20.04
CA PHE A 166 -0.78 -46.76 -21.10
C PHE A 166 -1.67 -45.58 -20.66
N LYS A 167 -2.69 -45.81 -19.83
CA LYS A 167 -3.46 -44.72 -19.20
C LYS A 167 -2.60 -43.86 -18.30
N VAL A 168 -1.80 -44.49 -17.43
CA VAL A 168 -0.87 -43.79 -16.55
C VAL A 168 0.12 -42.98 -17.38
N LEU A 169 0.68 -43.55 -18.45
CA LEU A 169 1.60 -42.84 -19.34
C LEU A 169 0.96 -41.57 -19.94
N LEU A 170 -0.26 -41.66 -20.48
CA LEU A 170 -0.95 -40.49 -21.04
C LEU A 170 -1.24 -39.43 -19.98
N LEU A 171 -1.74 -39.83 -18.81
CA LEU A 171 -2.03 -38.89 -17.71
C LEU A 171 -0.76 -38.21 -17.20
N SER A 172 0.33 -38.97 -17.02
CA SER A 172 1.64 -38.42 -16.64
C SER A 172 2.19 -37.48 -17.71
N GLY A 173 2.04 -37.81 -19.00
CA GLY A 173 2.41 -36.94 -20.11
C GLY A 173 1.63 -35.63 -20.12
N THR A 174 0.30 -35.69 -19.94
CA THR A 174 -0.54 -34.49 -19.83
C THR A 174 -0.14 -33.62 -18.62
N PHE A 175 0.15 -34.23 -17.47
CA PHE A 175 0.65 -33.51 -16.30
C PHE A 175 1.99 -32.81 -16.59
N LEU A 176 2.91 -33.48 -17.27
CA LEU A 176 4.20 -32.88 -17.67
C LEU A 176 4.00 -31.71 -18.64
N ILE A 177 3.01 -31.76 -19.54
CA ILE A 177 2.67 -30.64 -20.43
C ILE A 177 2.15 -29.45 -19.62
N VAL A 178 1.23 -29.67 -18.67
CA VAL A 178 0.75 -28.59 -17.79
C VAL A 178 1.90 -27.98 -17.00
N TYR A 179 2.79 -28.82 -16.47
CA TYR A 179 4.00 -28.36 -15.77
C TYR A 179 4.94 -27.56 -16.69
N ALA A 180 5.12 -28.00 -17.94
CA ALA A 180 5.92 -27.28 -18.93
C ALA A 180 5.28 -25.94 -19.32
N LEU A 181 3.96 -25.87 -19.50
CA LEU A 181 3.25 -24.62 -19.77
C LEU A 181 3.34 -23.64 -18.61
N LYS A 182 3.29 -24.13 -17.36
CA LYS A 182 3.56 -23.30 -16.18
C LYS A 182 4.97 -22.69 -16.24
N ARG A 183 5.96 -23.46 -16.70
CA ARG A 183 7.36 -23.01 -16.80
C ARG A 183 7.67 -22.24 -18.08
N TRP A 184 6.76 -22.26 -19.05
CA TRP A 184 6.88 -21.53 -20.31
C TRP A 184 6.69 -20.03 -20.10
N ASP A 185 5.72 -19.68 -19.26
CA ASP A 185 5.49 -18.34 -18.78
C ASP A 185 5.04 -18.43 -17.32
N ASP A 186 5.98 -18.22 -16.41
CA ASP A 186 5.75 -18.05 -14.98
C ASP A 186 5.82 -16.58 -14.56
N GLY A 187 5.69 -15.67 -15.52
CA GLY A 187 5.65 -14.25 -15.26
C GLY A 187 4.40 -13.82 -14.48
N GLU A 188 4.55 -12.72 -13.75
CA GLU A 188 3.52 -12.12 -12.90
C GLU A 188 3.26 -10.65 -13.26
N THR A 189 3.72 -10.24 -14.44
CA THR A 189 3.49 -8.89 -14.99
C THR A 189 2.30 -8.92 -15.94
N PHE A 190 1.85 -7.78 -16.45
CA PHE A 190 0.79 -7.75 -17.47
C PHE A 190 1.28 -8.22 -18.85
N GLU A 191 2.58 -8.08 -19.11
CA GLU A 191 3.26 -8.48 -20.34
C GLU A 191 3.62 -9.97 -20.34
N ALA A 192 3.91 -10.52 -19.17
CA ALA A 192 4.14 -11.93 -18.91
C ALA A 192 3.26 -12.34 -17.72
N HIS A 193 2.01 -12.70 -17.98
CA HIS A 193 0.96 -12.98 -16.99
C HIS A 193 0.68 -14.48 -16.82
N GLY A 194 1.59 -15.35 -17.26
CA GLY A 194 1.38 -16.79 -17.29
C GLY A 194 1.15 -17.41 -15.91
N ALA A 195 1.66 -16.81 -14.82
CA ALA A 195 1.35 -17.23 -13.46
C ALA A 195 -0.14 -17.03 -13.11
N TYR A 196 -0.74 -15.89 -13.48
CA TYR A 196 -2.17 -15.64 -13.26
C TYR A 196 -3.04 -16.55 -14.12
N ASN A 197 -2.68 -16.71 -15.39
CA ASN A 197 -3.40 -17.62 -16.27
C ASN A 197 -3.35 -19.05 -15.76
N MET A 198 -2.20 -19.51 -15.25
CA MET A 198 -2.07 -20.84 -14.65
C MET A 198 -2.92 -20.95 -13.38
N LEU A 199 -2.95 -19.92 -12.54
CA LEU A 199 -3.79 -19.88 -11.35
C LEU A 199 -5.28 -20.01 -11.71
N ILE A 200 -5.79 -19.15 -12.60
CA ILE A 200 -7.18 -19.17 -13.06
C ILE A 200 -7.49 -20.51 -13.74
N PHE A 201 -6.58 -21.01 -14.58
CA PHE A 201 -6.69 -22.31 -15.22
C PHE A 201 -6.89 -23.42 -14.21
N LEU A 202 -6.07 -23.48 -13.14
CA LEU A 202 -6.17 -24.52 -12.11
C LEU A 202 -7.44 -24.37 -11.26
N VAL A 203 -7.84 -23.14 -10.92
CA VAL A 203 -9.08 -22.85 -10.18
C VAL A 203 -10.31 -23.37 -10.90
N ILE A 204 -10.32 -23.37 -12.24
CA ILE A 204 -11.43 -23.91 -13.04
C ILE A 204 -11.22 -25.41 -13.34
N ALA A 205 -10.03 -25.79 -13.82
CA ALA A 205 -9.76 -27.12 -14.33
C ALA A 205 -9.83 -28.19 -13.24
N VAL A 206 -9.32 -27.93 -12.04
CA VAL A 206 -9.27 -28.93 -10.96
C VAL A 206 -10.67 -29.29 -10.45
N PRO A 207 -11.55 -28.34 -10.07
CA PRO A 207 -12.90 -28.67 -9.63
C PRO A 207 -13.74 -29.32 -10.74
N LEU A 208 -13.67 -28.80 -11.96
CA LEU A 208 -14.43 -29.32 -13.11
C LEU A 208 -14.06 -30.79 -13.39
N ASN A 209 -12.77 -31.09 -13.49
CA ASN A 209 -12.32 -32.46 -13.77
C ASN A 209 -12.62 -33.39 -12.59
N SER A 210 -12.48 -32.93 -11.35
CA SER A 210 -12.84 -33.71 -10.15
C SER A 210 -14.32 -34.10 -10.15
N LEU A 211 -15.21 -33.15 -10.51
CA LEU A 211 -16.64 -33.40 -10.63
C LEU A 211 -16.96 -34.41 -11.73
N ILE A 212 -16.34 -34.27 -12.91
CA ILE A 212 -16.54 -35.21 -14.02
C ILE A 212 -16.09 -36.61 -13.63
N GLN A 213 -14.92 -36.75 -12.98
CA GLN A 213 -14.46 -38.06 -12.53
C GLN A 213 -15.40 -38.67 -11.49
N LEU A 214 -15.93 -37.87 -10.56
CA LEU A 214 -16.94 -38.32 -9.60
C LEU A 214 -18.21 -38.83 -10.32
N ILE A 215 -18.70 -38.12 -11.33
CA ILE A 215 -19.85 -38.54 -12.15
C ILE A 215 -19.55 -39.86 -12.87
N LEU A 216 -18.36 -40.00 -13.46
CA LEU A 216 -17.95 -41.23 -14.15
C LEU A 216 -17.82 -42.43 -13.20
N LEU A 217 -17.28 -42.22 -12.01
CA LEU A 217 -17.20 -43.24 -10.95
C LEU A 217 -18.59 -43.65 -10.47
N THR A 218 -19.48 -42.68 -10.27
CA THR A 218 -20.88 -42.93 -9.89
C THR A 218 -21.61 -43.74 -10.96
N LYS A 219 -21.42 -43.40 -12.24
CA LYS A 219 -21.95 -44.16 -13.38
C LYS A 219 -21.47 -45.61 -13.42
N ARG A 220 -20.22 -45.88 -13.02
CA ARG A 220 -19.68 -47.25 -12.98
C ARG A 220 -20.26 -48.10 -11.85
N LYS A 221 -20.67 -47.48 -10.74
CA LYS A 221 -21.19 -48.18 -9.55
C LYS A 221 -22.72 -48.35 -9.54
N MET A 222 -23.45 -47.66 -10.41
CA MET A 222 -24.92 -47.63 -10.43
C MET A 222 -25.50 -48.16 -11.74
N GLY A 223 -26.69 -48.77 -11.68
CA GLY A 223 -27.46 -49.11 -12.88
C GLY A 223 -27.96 -47.85 -13.63
N PRO A 224 -28.23 -47.90 -14.95
CA PRO A 224 -28.59 -46.71 -15.75
C PRO A 224 -29.78 -45.91 -15.20
N LYS A 225 -30.83 -46.60 -14.74
CA LYS A 225 -32.01 -45.96 -14.14
C LYS A 225 -31.69 -45.27 -12.82
N GLN A 226 -30.86 -45.90 -11.99
CA GLN A 226 -30.44 -45.36 -10.69
C GLN A 226 -29.53 -44.15 -10.90
N PHE A 227 -28.55 -44.23 -11.82
CA PHE A 227 -27.68 -43.13 -12.19
C PHE A 227 -28.47 -41.92 -12.71
N HIS A 228 -29.41 -42.14 -13.65
CA HIS A 228 -30.22 -41.04 -14.20
C HIS A 228 -31.07 -40.39 -13.12
N ARG A 229 -31.72 -41.18 -12.25
CA ARG A 229 -32.50 -40.64 -11.13
C ARG A 229 -31.62 -39.83 -10.18
N THR A 230 -30.47 -40.36 -9.78
CA THR A 230 -29.51 -39.65 -8.93
C THR A 230 -29.02 -38.35 -9.57
N MET A 231 -28.70 -38.35 -10.87
CA MET A 231 -28.25 -37.14 -11.55
C MET A 231 -29.33 -36.09 -11.68
N VAL A 232 -30.55 -36.47 -12.09
CA VAL A 232 -31.69 -35.55 -12.20
C VAL A 232 -32.02 -34.95 -10.83
N THR A 233 -32.08 -35.78 -9.78
CA THR A 233 -32.29 -35.29 -8.41
C THR A 233 -31.17 -34.36 -7.95
N THR A 234 -29.90 -34.65 -8.29
CA THR A 234 -28.76 -33.80 -7.92
C THR A 234 -28.79 -32.47 -8.66
N VAL A 235 -29.08 -32.46 -9.97
CA VAL A 235 -29.15 -31.23 -10.77
C VAL A 235 -30.33 -30.36 -10.33
N ILE A 236 -31.52 -30.94 -10.19
CA ILE A 236 -32.70 -30.22 -9.70
C ILE A 236 -32.46 -29.71 -8.27
N GLY A 237 -31.90 -30.55 -7.39
CA GLY A 237 -31.58 -30.16 -6.02
C GLY A 237 -30.58 -29.02 -5.98
N THR A 238 -29.51 -29.09 -6.78
CA THR A 238 -28.50 -28.03 -6.86
C THR A 238 -29.09 -26.75 -7.45
N ALA A 239 -29.86 -26.83 -8.54
CA ALA A 239 -30.51 -25.67 -9.15
C ALA A 239 -31.50 -25.01 -8.19
N LEU A 240 -32.32 -25.79 -7.49
CA LEU A 240 -33.23 -25.28 -6.47
C LEU A 240 -32.48 -24.64 -5.30
N ILE A 241 -31.44 -25.30 -4.78
CA ILE A 241 -30.60 -24.76 -3.70
C ILE A 241 -29.96 -23.45 -4.16
N THR A 242 -29.32 -23.42 -5.33
CA THR A 242 -28.69 -22.23 -5.87
C THR A 242 -29.69 -21.12 -6.14
N SER A 243 -30.86 -21.40 -6.73
CA SER A 243 -31.91 -20.40 -6.93
C SER A 243 -32.45 -19.88 -5.60
N CYS A 244 -32.71 -20.74 -4.62
CA CYS A 244 -33.11 -20.33 -3.28
C CYS A 244 -32.04 -19.48 -2.60
N LEU A 245 -30.77 -19.87 -2.68
CA LEU A 245 -29.64 -19.11 -2.16
C LEU A 245 -29.50 -17.78 -2.87
N LEU A 246 -29.60 -17.73 -4.20
CA LEU A 246 -29.48 -16.50 -4.98
C LEU A 246 -30.65 -15.55 -4.68
N THR A 247 -31.88 -16.05 -4.64
CA THR A 247 -33.06 -15.26 -4.26
C THR A 247 -32.96 -14.78 -2.81
N TYR A 248 -32.44 -15.61 -1.91
CA TYR A 248 -32.13 -15.22 -0.53
C TYR A 248 -31.07 -14.12 -0.51
N TYR A 249 -29.91 -14.31 -1.12
CA TYR A 249 -28.82 -13.33 -1.14
C TYR A 249 -29.21 -12.02 -1.85
N HIS A 250 -30.06 -12.09 -2.88
CA HIS A 250 -30.62 -10.91 -3.53
C HIS A 250 -31.63 -10.19 -2.64
N SER A 251 -32.44 -10.93 -1.85
CA SER A 251 -33.38 -10.31 -0.90
C SER A 251 -32.69 -9.76 0.35
N ILE A 252 -31.50 -10.27 0.67
CA ILE A 252 -30.63 -9.76 1.73
C ILE A 252 -29.46 -8.93 1.17
N TRP A 253 -29.55 -8.45 -0.06
CA TRP A 253 -28.53 -7.57 -0.65
C TRP A 253 -28.48 -6.26 0.14
N GLY A 254 -27.32 -5.90 0.67
CA GLY A 254 -27.13 -4.81 1.65
C GLY A 254 -27.20 -5.24 3.12
N GLN A 255 -27.54 -6.51 3.40
CA GLN A 255 -27.34 -7.14 4.71
C GLN A 255 -26.01 -7.91 4.66
N GLY A 256 -25.08 -7.55 5.54
CA GLY A 256 -23.91 -8.38 5.85
C GLY A 256 -24.32 -9.80 6.28
N SER A 257 -23.34 -10.70 6.31
CA SER A 257 -23.53 -12.10 6.75
C SER A 257 -24.35 -12.17 8.04
N LEU A 258 -25.28 -13.13 8.15
CA LEU A 258 -26.18 -13.31 9.31
C LEU A 258 -27.22 -12.18 9.54
N GLY A 259 -27.54 -11.39 8.52
CA GLY A 259 -28.57 -10.33 8.61
C GLY A 259 -28.07 -9.05 9.28
N HIS A 260 -26.75 -8.88 9.35
CA HIS A 260 -26.11 -7.74 9.99
C HIS A 260 -26.14 -6.51 9.08
N GLN A 261 -26.46 -5.34 9.61
CA GLN A 261 -26.57 -4.12 8.84
C GLN A 261 -25.97 -2.97 9.65
N LEU A 262 -25.35 -2.01 8.96
CA LEU A 262 -25.21 -0.66 9.50
C LEU A 262 -26.61 -0.07 9.53
N ARG A 263 -27.11 0.27 10.72
CA ARG A 263 -28.38 0.96 10.91
C ARG A 263 -28.12 2.20 11.75
N TYR A 264 -28.90 3.23 11.53
CA TYR A 264 -28.99 4.28 12.54
C TYR A 264 -29.56 3.70 13.84
N GLY A 265 -28.77 3.73 14.90
CA GLY A 265 -29.18 3.60 16.28
C GLY A 265 -29.26 4.96 16.97
N GLU A 266 -29.50 4.94 18.28
CA GLU A 266 -29.65 6.13 19.11
C GLU A 266 -28.84 5.94 20.39
N GLN A 267 -27.80 6.77 20.56
CA GLN A 267 -26.96 6.77 21.74
C GLN A 267 -26.97 8.17 22.35
N ASN A 268 -27.38 8.28 23.62
CA ASN A 268 -27.52 9.56 24.32
C ASN A 268 -28.38 10.60 23.58
N GLY A 269 -29.45 10.16 22.89
CA GLY A 269 -30.33 11.04 22.10
C GLY A 269 -29.76 11.49 20.75
N VAL A 270 -28.57 11.03 20.38
CA VAL A 270 -27.94 11.29 19.08
C VAL A 270 -28.13 10.08 18.17
N ARG A 271 -28.61 10.32 16.96
CA ARG A 271 -28.76 9.30 15.94
C ARG A 271 -27.38 8.92 15.39
N LEU A 272 -26.90 7.74 15.73
CA LEU A 272 -25.55 7.27 15.43
C LEU A 272 -25.60 6.06 14.49
N CYS A 273 -24.62 5.92 13.60
CA CYS A 273 -24.46 4.72 12.80
C CYS A 273 -23.97 3.56 13.68
N GLU A 274 -24.81 2.54 13.88
CA GLU A 274 -24.55 1.36 14.69
C GLU A 274 -24.50 0.10 13.81
N TRP A 275 -23.47 -0.72 14.03
CA TRP A 275 -23.41 -2.05 13.46
C TRP A 275 -24.24 -3.03 14.30
N LYS A 276 -25.32 -3.58 13.73
CA LYS A 276 -26.13 -4.61 14.39
C LYS A 276 -25.65 -6.00 13.97
N GLY A 277 -24.58 -6.49 14.60
CA GLY A 277 -24.10 -7.84 14.32
C GLY A 277 -22.77 -8.30 14.91
N ASN A 278 -22.48 -9.59 14.73
CA ASN A 278 -21.13 -10.11 14.89
C ASN A 278 -20.35 -9.83 13.62
N ASN A 279 -19.18 -9.24 13.75
CA ASN A 279 -18.28 -9.11 12.61
C ASN A 279 -17.69 -10.46 12.28
N ILE A 280 -17.96 -10.94 11.07
CA ILE A 280 -17.29 -12.11 10.52
C ILE A 280 -16.51 -11.62 9.32
N PRO A 281 -15.21 -11.32 9.49
CA PRO A 281 -14.38 -11.00 8.36
C PRO A 281 -14.14 -12.26 7.56
N PHE A 282 -14.31 -12.18 6.24
CA PHE A 282 -14.15 -13.34 5.38
C PHE A 282 -12.71 -13.89 5.44
N VAL A 283 -11.73 -13.01 5.66
CA VAL A 283 -10.31 -13.37 5.86
C VAL A 283 -10.06 -13.98 7.25
N ASP A 284 -10.95 -13.75 8.23
CA ASP A 284 -10.86 -14.30 9.60
C ASP A 284 -11.53 -15.65 9.76
N LEU A 285 -12.27 -16.12 8.74
CA LEU A 285 -12.75 -17.50 8.72
C LEU A 285 -11.60 -18.50 8.67
N LEU A 286 -10.41 -18.01 8.32
CA LEU A 286 -9.23 -18.81 8.22
C LEU A 286 -8.23 -18.42 9.32
N PRO A 287 -7.61 -19.39 10.02
CA PRO A 287 -6.53 -19.11 10.97
C PRO A 287 -5.42 -18.26 10.34
N ASN A 288 -4.78 -17.42 11.17
CA ASN A 288 -3.54 -16.74 10.78
C ASN A 288 -2.58 -17.74 10.13
N HIS A 289 -1.91 -17.30 9.07
CA HIS A 289 -0.96 -18.10 8.32
C HIS A 289 -1.57 -19.21 7.46
N ILE A 290 -2.90 -19.39 7.38
CA ILE A 290 -3.44 -20.40 6.45
C ILE A 290 -3.06 -20.10 5.01
N GLN A 291 -2.91 -18.81 4.70
CA GLN A 291 -2.63 -18.29 3.36
C GLN A 291 -1.13 -18.43 3.02
N ASN A 292 -0.31 -18.90 3.98
CA ASN A 292 1.13 -19.06 3.78
C ASN A 292 1.50 -20.06 2.68
N PHE A 293 0.60 -20.98 2.29
CA PHE A 293 0.91 -21.89 1.19
C PHE A 293 1.10 -21.18 -0.15
N TRP A 294 0.61 -19.95 -0.31
CA TRP A 294 0.94 -19.07 -1.43
C TRP A 294 1.90 -17.93 -1.06
N ALA A 295 1.84 -17.39 0.16
CA ALA A 295 2.70 -16.28 0.60
C ALA A 295 4.16 -16.69 0.91
N GLY A 296 4.44 -18.00 0.98
CA GLY A 296 5.78 -18.53 1.22
C GLY A 296 6.27 -18.33 2.67
N PRO A 297 7.59 -18.47 2.92
CA PRO A 297 8.16 -18.21 4.24
C PRO A 297 7.92 -16.77 4.68
N SER A 298 7.66 -16.56 5.97
CA SER A 298 7.46 -15.23 6.54
C SER A 298 8.77 -14.57 7.00
N THR A 299 9.88 -15.31 7.12
CA THR A 299 11.16 -14.80 7.65
C THR A 299 12.20 -14.53 6.57
N CYS A 300 12.86 -13.36 6.63
CA CYS A 300 14.01 -13.07 5.76
C CYS A 300 15.16 -14.05 6.04
N GLU A 301 15.83 -14.48 4.97
CA GLU A 301 17.03 -15.29 5.09
C GLU A 301 18.18 -14.40 5.53
N ALA A 302 18.85 -14.76 6.63
CA ALA A 302 19.96 -13.98 7.14
C ALA A 302 21.15 -14.04 6.17
N VAL A 303 21.72 -12.87 5.85
CA VAL A 303 22.99 -12.80 5.13
C VAL A 303 24.12 -13.07 6.12
N ASN A 304 24.85 -14.15 5.89
CA ASN A 304 26.04 -14.52 6.63
C ASN A 304 27.29 -14.27 5.78
N GLY A 305 28.45 -14.11 6.40
CA GLY A 305 29.71 -13.96 5.67
C GLY A 305 30.22 -12.52 5.54
N ILE A 306 29.50 -11.54 6.10
CA ILE A 306 29.91 -10.13 6.14
C ILE A 306 29.65 -9.52 7.51
N GLU A 307 30.64 -8.82 8.04
CA GLU A 307 30.51 -7.88 9.14
C GLU A 307 30.82 -6.49 8.59
N ALA A 308 29.86 -5.58 8.66
CA ALA A 308 30.08 -4.19 8.23
C ALA A 308 29.35 -3.23 9.17
N ASP A 309 29.98 -2.07 9.39
CA ASP A 309 29.48 -1.00 10.24
C ASP A 309 29.78 0.37 9.64
N TRP A 310 28.87 1.33 9.88
CA TRP A 310 29.06 2.74 9.55
C TRP A 310 28.97 3.55 10.85
N SER A 311 30.12 3.72 11.46
CA SER A 311 30.29 4.32 12.79
C SER A 311 29.80 5.77 12.89
N HIS A 312 29.58 6.24 14.12
CA HIS A 312 29.11 7.60 14.41
C HIS A 312 30.09 8.70 13.96
N ASP A 313 31.39 8.43 13.90
CA ASP A 313 32.41 9.32 13.35
C ASP A 313 32.51 9.21 11.83
N GLY A 314 31.76 8.31 11.19
CA GLY A 314 31.63 8.20 9.74
C GLY A 314 32.65 7.31 9.07
N ILE A 315 33.35 6.50 9.84
CA ILE A 315 34.25 5.47 9.33
C ILE A 315 33.42 4.24 8.99
N ILE A 316 33.58 3.74 7.76
CA ILE A 316 33.04 2.43 7.38
C ILE A 316 34.08 1.34 7.62
N THR A 317 33.61 0.23 8.19
CA THR A 317 34.39 -0.99 8.34
C THR A 317 33.71 -2.12 7.61
N ILE A 318 34.46 -2.92 6.85
CA ILE A 318 33.94 -4.05 6.09
C ILE A 318 34.88 -5.24 6.26
N GLN A 319 34.33 -6.35 6.75
CA GLN A 319 35.03 -7.60 6.95
C GLN A 319 34.23 -8.74 6.31
N CYS A 320 34.72 -9.25 5.19
CA CYS A 320 34.19 -10.46 4.57
C CYS A 320 34.77 -11.69 5.28
N LEU A 321 33.94 -12.60 5.76
CA LEU A 321 34.35 -13.73 6.60
C LEU A 321 34.75 -14.97 5.79
N HIS A 322 34.42 -15.03 4.50
CA HIS A 322 34.73 -16.20 3.66
C HIS A 322 36.22 -16.26 3.26
N PRO A 323 36.98 -17.31 3.65
CA PRO A 323 38.42 -17.34 3.43
C PRO A 323 38.87 -17.33 1.96
N ASP A 324 38.08 -17.92 1.06
CA ASP A 324 38.40 -17.89 -0.37
C ASP A 324 38.19 -16.51 -0.99
N PHE A 325 37.24 -15.73 -0.46
CA PHE A 325 37.03 -14.35 -0.90
C PHE A 325 38.20 -13.48 -0.46
N GLN A 326 38.55 -13.53 0.84
CA GLN A 326 39.66 -12.78 1.42
C GLN A 326 41.01 -12.98 0.70
N ARG A 327 41.24 -14.16 0.12
CA ARG A 327 42.48 -14.48 -0.61
C ARG A 327 42.54 -13.94 -2.03
N ASN A 328 41.39 -13.81 -2.69
CA ASN A 328 41.34 -13.64 -4.15
C ASN A 328 40.63 -12.35 -4.59
N HIS A 329 39.85 -11.73 -3.70
CA HIS A 329 39.00 -10.58 -4.01
C HIS A 329 39.11 -9.53 -2.90
N LYS A 330 38.65 -8.33 -3.20
CA LYS A 330 38.51 -7.24 -2.24
C LYS A 330 37.02 -6.92 -2.06
N PRO A 331 36.59 -6.55 -0.83
CA PRO A 331 35.24 -6.06 -0.63
C PRO A 331 35.01 -4.78 -1.43
N THR A 332 33.75 -4.45 -1.72
CA THR A 332 33.36 -3.17 -2.30
C THR A 332 32.28 -2.52 -1.48
N PHE A 333 32.05 -1.23 -1.68
CA PHE A 333 30.88 -0.56 -1.12
C PHE A 333 30.27 0.41 -2.13
N ASP A 334 28.94 0.50 -2.09
CA ASP A 334 28.16 1.39 -2.93
C ASP A 334 27.67 2.55 -2.10
N ILE A 335 27.93 3.77 -2.55
CA ILE A 335 27.37 4.99 -1.98
C ILE A 335 26.05 5.27 -2.68
N LEU A 336 24.94 5.20 -1.92
CA LEU A 336 23.63 5.60 -2.39
C LEU A 336 23.47 7.12 -2.21
N PRO A 337 23.00 7.83 -3.25
CA PRO A 337 22.98 9.29 -3.26
C PRO A 337 21.92 9.85 -2.31
N ASP A 338 22.23 10.99 -1.67
CA ASP A 338 21.22 11.82 -1.01
C ASP A 338 20.23 12.38 -2.04
N THR A 339 18.96 12.00 -1.90
CA THR A 339 17.91 12.34 -2.86
C THR A 339 17.34 13.74 -2.64
N ARG A 340 17.70 14.47 -1.57
CA ARG A 340 17.01 15.73 -1.22
C ARG A 340 17.23 16.84 -2.23
N THR A 341 18.35 16.80 -2.91
CA THR A 341 18.74 17.80 -3.92
C THR A 341 18.27 17.42 -5.32
N PHE A 342 17.55 16.31 -5.49
CA PHE A 342 17.05 15.89 -6.80
C PHE A 342 15.88 16.78 -7.21
N VAL A 343 15.78 17.05 -8.51
CA VAL A 343 14.65 17.80 -9.08
C VAL A 343 13.40 16.92 -9.13
N LEU A 344 12.22 17.52 -9.27
CA LEU A 344 10.95 16.81 -9.30
C LEU A 344 10.90 15.72 -10.37
N GLU A 345 11.45 15.98 -11.55
CA GLU A 345 11.46 15.05 -12.69
C GLU A 345 12.31 13.79 -12.41
N ASP A 346 13.31 13.89 -11.54
CA ASP A 346 14.15 12.77 -11.13
C ASP A 346 13.47 11.90 -10.04
N LYS A 347 12.38 12.38 -9.44
CA LYS A 347 11.72 11.80 -8.25
C LYS A 347 10.37 11.12 -8.55
N VAL A 348 9.94 11.11 -9.80
CA VAL A 348 8.61 10.62 -10.21
C VAL A 348 8.65 9.25 -10.87
N ASN A 349 7.74 8.35 -10.46
CA ASN A 349 7.48 7.05 -11.07
C ASN A 349 8.75 6.17 -11.24
N HIS A 350 8.77 5.34 -12.29
CA HIS A 350 9.90 4.48 -12.69
C HIS A 350 11.17 5.23 -13.11
N VAL A 351 11.22 6.56 -13.04
CA VAL A 351 12.47 7.30 -13.33
C VAL A 351 13.38 7.25 -12.11
N TYR A 352 12.79 7.24 -10.92
CA TYR A 352 13.50 7.49 -9.67
C TYR A 352 14.52 6.39 -9.34
N ASN A 353 14.13 5.12 -9.45
CA ASN A 353 15.03 3.98 -9.28
C ASN A 353 16.20 4.02 -10.28
N HIS A 354 15.94 4.36 -11.55
CA HIS A 354 17.01 4.49 -12.56
C HIS A 354 17.98 5.63 -12.23
N VAL A 355 17.48 6.78 -11.77
CA VAL A 355 18.34 7.90 -11.38
C VAL A 355 19.21 7.53 -10.18
N ILE A 356 18.63 6.92 -9.16
CA ILE A 356 19.37 6.44 -7.98
C ILE A 356 20.43 5.42 -8.39
N HIS A 357 20.07 4.44 -9.21
CA HIS A 357 21.02 3.42 -9.67
C HIS A 357 22.15 4.01 -10.52
N ASN A 358 21.85 4.99 -11.38
CA ASN A 358 22.86 5.68 -12.20
C ASN A 358 23.78 6.60 -11.37
N ARG A 359 23.27 7.18 -10.28
CA ARG A 359 24.04 8.03 -9.36
C ARG A 359 24.73 7.26 -8.25
N THR A 360 24.43 5.97 -8.10
CA THR A 360 25.10 5.08 -7.14
C THR A 360 26.54 4.86 -7.59
N THR A 361 27.49 5.07 -6.69
CA THR A 361 28.93 4.93 -7.00
C THR A 361 29.56 3.81 -6.19
N ARG A 362 30.22 2.88 -6.89
CA ARG A 362 30.91 1.72 -6.29
C ARG A 362 32.39 2.00 -6.09
N TYR A 363 32.90 1.68 -4.91
CA TYR A 363 34.31 1.81 -4.53
C TYR A 363 34.87 0.48 -4.05
N THR A 364 36.17 0.26 -4.29
CA THR A 364 36.90 -0.87 -3.68
C THR A 364 37.24 -0.52 -2.23
N TYR A 365 37.04 -1.47 -1.32
CA TYR A 365 37.38 -1.34 0.08
C TYR A 365 38.76 -1.94 0.35
N ASP A 366 39.68 -1.11 0.82
CA ASP A 366 41.05 -1.52 1.16
C ASP A 366 41.31 -1.47 2.68
N GLU A 367 40.78 -0.44 3.33
CA GLU A 367 40.97 -0.15 4.75
C GLU A 367 39.80 0.70 5.29
N PRO A 368 39.64 0.84 6.62
CA PRO A 368 38.63 1.72 7.18
C PRO A 368 38.71 3.12 6.57
N VAL A 369 37.62 3.56 5.96
CA VAL A 369 37.55 4.82 5.22
C VAL A 369 36.51 5.74 5.83
N PHE A 370 36.88 7.00 6.02
CA PHE A 370 35.95 8.04 6.42
C PHE A 370 35.12 8.47 5.22
N ILE A 371 33.80 8.38 5.34
CA ILE A 371 32.85 8.86 4.34
C ILE A 371 32.27 10.18 4.85
N GLU A 372 32.53 11.25 4.11
CA GLU A 372 31.83 12.51 4.32
C GLU A 372 30.35 12.31 3.96
N PRO A 373 29.41 12.53 4.88
CA PRO A 373 28.01 12.20 4.65
C PRO A 373 27.27 13.21 3.77
N VAL A 374 27.93 14.27 3.32
CA VAL A 374 27.31 15.22 2.38
C VAL A 374 27.10 14.49 1.05
N GLY A 375 25.83 14.40 0.62
CA GLY A 375 25.47 13.68 -0.61
C GLY A 375 25.34 12.16 -0.46
N VAL A 376 25.41 11.63 0.77
CA VAL A 376 25.31 10.18 1.05
C VAL A 376 24.10 9.91 1.93
N GLU A 377 23.17 9.10 1.44
CA GLU A 377 22.00 8.68 2.21
C GLU A 377 22.24 7.35 2.93
N ALA A 378 22.85 6.39 2.21
CA ALA A 378 23.12 5.05 2.71
C ALA A 378 24.28 4.40 1.98
N ILE A 379 24.78 3.29 2.54
CA ILE A 379 25.91 2.54 2.00
C ILE A 379 25.54 1.06 1.92
N VAL A 380 25.83 0.42 0.79
CA VAL A 380 25.77 -1.05 0.67
C VAL A 380 27.18 -1.61 0.69
N ALA A 381 27.54 -2.33 1.74
CA ALA A 381 28.79 -3.07 1.82
C ALA A 381 28.64 -4.43 1.12
N ASN A 382 29.60 -4.81 0.27
CA ASN A 382 29.53 -5.99 -0.60
C ASN A 382 30.78 -6.87 -0.46
N CYS A 383 30.57 -8.18 -0.41
CA CYS A 383 31.59 -9.22 -0.44
C CYS A 383 31.39 -10.09 -1.70
N GLU A 384 31.21 -11.40 -1.55
CA GLU A 384 30.81 -12.30 -2.63
C GLU A 384 29.35 -12.11 -3.07
N GLU A 385 28.99 -12.74 -4.19
CA GLU A 385 27.64 -12.69 -4.75
C GLU A 385 26.60 -13.14 -3.70
N GLY A 386 25.58 -12.31 -3.48
CA GLY A 386 24.54 -12.55 -2.47
C GLY A 386 24.95 -12.22 -1.03
N VAL A 387 26.19 -11.78 -0.78
CA VAL A 387 26.69 -11.41 0.56
C VAL A 387 26.95 -9.91 0.62
N SER A 388 25.95 -9.17 1.08
CA SER A 388 25.99 -7.72 1.24
C SER A 388 25.16 -7.25 2.42
N LYS A 389 25.49 -6.07 2.94
CA LYS A 389 24.85 -5.45 4.09
C LYS A 389 24.55 -3.98 3.80
N LEU A 390 23.29 -3.57 3.97
CA LEU A 390 22.89 -2.17 3.90
C LEU A 390 23.15 -1.48 5.24
N LEU A 391 23.74 -0.30 5.18
CA LEU A 391 24.11 0.54 6.30
C LEU A 391 23.43 1.90 6.14
N VAL A 392 22.59 2.26 7.12
CA VAL A 392 21.89 3.55 7.17
C VAL A 392 22.39 4.34 8.37
N ARG A 393 22.56 5.66 8.21
CA ARG A 393 23.07 6.51 9.29
C ARG A 393 22.42 7.89 9.27
N VAL A 394 22.02 8.35 10.44
CA VAL A 394 21.68 9.76 10.66
C VAL A 394 22.85 10.47 11.31
N LYS A 395 23.34 11.55 10.69
CA LYS A 395 24.36 12.41 11.28
C LYS A 395 23.76 13.73 11.75
N ARG A 396 24.12 14.18 12.96
CA ARG A 396 23.83 15.55 13.40
C ARG A 396 24.44 16.57 12.46
N GLN A 397 23.62 17.48 11.97
CA GLN A 397 24.07 18.60 11.15
C GLN A 397 24.05 19.89 11.97
N GLU A 398 25.21 20.54 12.11
CA GLU A 398 25.35 21.81 12.84
C GLU A 398 24.58 22.95 12.17
N THR A 399 24.44 22.92 10.85
CA THR A 399 23.62 23.88 10.09
C THR A 399 22.14 23.81 10.47
N VAL A 400 21.64 22.59 10.70
CA VAL A 400 20.26 22.35 11.16
C VAL A 400 20.08 22.88 12.59
N LEU A 401 21.04 22.61 13.48
CA LEU A 401 20.99 23.15 14.86
C LEU A 401 21.03 24.67 14.88
N ALA A 402 21.89 25.29 14.06
CA ALA A 402 21.97 26.74 13.95
C ALA A 402 20.65 27.36 13.45
N ARG A 403 19.95 26.70 12.52
CA ARG A 403 18.62 27.10 12.04
C ARG A 403 17.58 27.03 13.17
N VAL A 404 17.49 25.89 13.84
CA VAL A 404 16.57 25.65 14.96
C VAL A 404 16.83 26.68 16.08
N ASP A 405 18.09 26.83 16.51
CA ASP A 405 18.47 27.76 17.58
C ASP A 405 18.14 29.21 17.25
N LYS A 406 18.32 29.61 15.99
CA LYS A 406 17.97 30.96 15.53
C LYS A 406 16.46 31.20 15.65
N ILE A 407 15.65 30.25 15.18
CA ILE A 407 14.19 30.36 15.21
C ILE A 407 13.69 30.34 16.66
N THR A 408 14.16 29.40 17.49
CA THR A 408 13.80 29.34 18.92
C THR A 408 14.08 30.66 19.63
N LYS A 409 15.26 31.27 19.43
CA LYS A 409 15.58 32.58 20.01
C LYS A 409 14.64 33.69 19.56
N THR A 410 14.28 33.72 18.27
CA THR A 410 13.32 34.70 17.75
C THR A 410 11.95 34.53 18.41
N LEU A 411 11.47 33.29 18.56
CA LEU A 411 10.21 33.00 19.24
C LEU A 411 10.23 33.40 20.72
N GLU A 412 11.33 33.13 21.43
CA GLU A 412 11.52 33.54 22.83
C GLU A 412 11.53 35.09 22.98
N GLU A 413 12.20 35.79 22.06
CA GLU A 413 12.23 37.26 22.02
C GLU A 413 10.84 37.87 21.73
N GLU A 414 10.10 37.30 20.78
CA GLU A 414 8.72 37.70 20.47
C GLU A 414 7.80 37.48 21.69
N GLU A 415 7.90 36.33 22.35
CA GLU A 415 7.11 36.04 23.54
C GLU A 415 7.44 36.99 24.72
N ALA A 416 8.74 37.27 24.95
CA ALA A 416 9.18 38.20 25.97
C ALA A 416 8.72 39.65 25.69
N SER A 417 8.76 40.09 24.42
CA SER A 417 8.29 41.42 24.02
C SER A 417 6.78 41.61 24.23
N THR A 418 6.00 40.53 24.01
CA THR A 418 4.55 40.54 24.19
C THR A 418 4.17 40.58 25.68
N GLN A 419 4.99 40.00 26.57
CA GLN A 419 4.80 40.07 28.03
C GLN A 419 5.23 41.42 28.64
N GLY A 420 6.21 42.11 28.04
CA GLY A 420 6.70 43.42 28.51
C GLY A 420 5.79 44.61 28.21
N GLY A 421 4.84 44.49 27.27
CA GLY A 421 3.95 45.57 26.84
C GLY A 421 2.73 45.84 27.74
N VAL A 422 2.53 45.07 28.81
CA VAL A 422 1.32 45.16 29.68
C VAL A 422 1.55 46.02 30.94
N MET A 423 2.72 46.64 31.10
CA MET A 423 2.98 47.61 32.18
C MET A 423 3.54 48.94 31.67
N GLN A 424 2.73 49.72 30.95
CA GLN A 424 2.80 51.19 30.98
C GLN A 424 1.63 51.79 30.19
N ASP A 425 0.47 51.91 30.83
CA ASP A 425 -0.41 53.06 30.57
C ASP A 425 -1.36 53.24 31.75
N GLY A 426 -1.05 54.23 32.59
CA GLY A 426 -1.87 54.56 33.74
C GLY A 426 -1.11 55.26 34.86
N GLN A 427 -0.67 56.50 34.64
CA GLN A 427 -1.03 57.64 35.50
C GLN A 427 -0.23 58.90 35.13
N ASN A 428 -0.98 59.89 34.69
CA ASN A 428 -0.57 61.27 34.56
C ASN A 428 -0.95 62.01 35.86
N SER A 429 -0.04 62.74 36.52
CA SER A 429 -0.28 64.09 37.08
C SER A 429 0.82 64.60 38.03
N ASN A 430 1.35 65.78 37.66
CA ASN A 430 1.74 66.98 38.44
C ASN A 430 2.51 66.79 39.78
N THR A 431 3.67 67.43 40.03
CA THR A 431 3.83 68.84 40.42
C THR A 431 5.29 69.13 40.83
N ASP A 432 5.77 70.30 40.38
CA ASP A 432 6.76 71.28 40.88
C ASP A 432 7.85 71.03 41.97
N THR A 433 8.95 71.77 41.75
CA THR A 433 9.92 72.45 42.66
C THR A 433 11.32 71.88 42.97
N HIS A 434 12.31 72.40 42.23
CA HIS A 434 13.61 73.02 42.65
C HIS A 434 14.70 72.30 43.50
N PRO A 435 15.99 72.75 43.45
CA PRO A 435 17.17 71.88 43.31
C PRO A 435 18.21 72.00 44.46
N ALA A 436 19.11 71.02 44.59
CA ALA A 436 20.49 71.17 45.11
C ALA A 436 21.25 69.84 45.12
N GLY A 437 22.57 69.88 44.87
CA GLY A 437 23.48 68.87 45.44
C GLY A 437 24.55 68.30 44.50
N THR A 438 25.61 69.06 44.25
CA THR A 438 26.92 68.62 43.79
C THR A 438 27.56 67.56 44.70
N GLY A 439 28.27 66.58 44.14
CA GLY A 439 29.11 65.65 44.91
C GLY A 439 29.96 64.72 44.04
N THR A 440 31.17 65.17 43.71
CA THR A 440 32.26 64.43 43.07
C THR A 440 32.80 63.26 43.89
N GLY A 441 33.26 62.19 43.24
CA GLY A 441 34.07 61.16 43.89
C GLY A 441 34.56 60.06 42.94
N ALA A 442 35.66 60.30 42.23
CA ALA A 442 36.43 59.28 41.53
C ALA A 442 37.24 58.44 42.54
N GLY A 443 37.37 57.14 42.29
CA GLY A 443 38.15 56.21 43.12
C GLY A 443 38.36 54.87 42.44
N THR A 444 39.36 54.81 41.57
CA THR A 444 39.94 53.64 40.90
C THR A 444 40.36 52.55 41.88
N THR A 445 40.08 51.28 41.58
CA THR A 445 41.06 50.19 41.75
C THR A 445 40.72 49.01 40.86
N THR A 446 41.67 48.73 39.97
CA THR A 446 41.82 47.57 39.11
C THR A 446 41.95 46.28 39.91
N ASN A 447 41.30 45.20 39.46
CA ASN A 447 41.89 43.88 39.61
C ASN A 447 41.60 43.00 38.39
N THR A 448 42.67 42.33 37.99
CA THR A 448 42.96 41.69 36.71
C THR A 448 42.32 40.32 36.55
N ASN A 449 41.99 40.02 35.31
CA ASN A 449 41.62 38.71 34.75
C ASN A 449 42.46 37.56 35.31
N ASN A 450 41.76 36.46 35.62
CA ASN A 450 42.27 35.11 35.36
C ASN A 450 41.08 34.23 34.95
N ASP A 451 41.00 33.99 33.65
CA ASP A 451 40.12 33.02 33.01
C ASP A 451 40.35 31.61 33.55
N LYS A 452 39.32 31.06 34.18
CA LYS A 452 38.99 29.64 34.12
C LYS A 452 37.47 29.54 34.03
N SER A 453 36.97 29.69 32.81
CA SER A 453 35.61 29.30 32.44
C SER A 453 35.48 27.78 32.55
N ASP A 454 34.97 27.32 33.69
CA ASP A 454 34.38 26.00 33.79
C ASP A 454 33.04 26.05 33.03
N MET A 455 33.02 25.52 31.81
CA MET A 455 31.80 25.35 31.03
C MET A 455 30.99 24.20 31.65
N THR A 456 30.32 24.44 32.76
CA THR A 456 29.19 23.60 33.15
C THR A 456 28.02 23.99 32.26
N GLY A 457 27.68 23.09 31.34
CA GLY A 457 26.60 23.25 30.37
C GLY A 457 25.31 23.73 31.03
N ASN A 458 24.82 24.88 30.57
CA ASN A 458 23.47 25.31 30.84
C ASN A 458 22.54 24.25 30.24
N LYS A 459 21.85 23.46 31.08
CA LYS A 459 20.72 22.65 30.62
C LYS A 459 19.77 23.62 29.92
N ARG A 460 19.58 23.46 28.61
CA ARG A 460 18.50 24.19 27.93
C ARG A 460 17.21 23.79 28.65
N ASP A 461 16.50 24.78 29.18
CA ASP A 461 15.14 24.57 29.62
C ASP A 461 14.31 24.10 28.41
N ASP A 462 13.39 23.18 28.66
CA ASP A 462 12.52 22.54 27.67
C ASP A 462 11.78 23.63 26.86
N ASP A 463 12.04 23.73 25.55
CA ASP A 463 11.38 24.64 24.58
C ASP A 463 9.83 24.49 24.63
N GLY A 464 9.33 23.44 25.27
CA GLY A 464 7.92 23.30 25.63
C GLY A 464 7.02 22.93 24.46
N ARG A 465 7.62 22.77 23.27
CA ARG A 465 7.04 22.21 22.06
C ARG A 465 7.16 20.68 22.06
N PRO A 466 6.09 19.93 21.74
CA PRO A 466 6.16 18.48 21.67
C PRO A 466 6.87 18.05 20.39
N ASN A 467 7.51 16.88 20.43
CA ASN A 467 7.87 16.19 19.20
C ASN A 467 6.62 15.61 18.53
N VAL A 468 6.64 15.49 17.21
CA VAL A 468 5.50 14.97 16.44
C VAL A 468 5.97 13.82 15.55
N LEU A 469 5.36 12.64 15.75
CA LEU A 469 5.57 11.46 14.91
C LEU A 469 4.27 11.13 14.16
N VAL A 470 4.34 11.07 12.84
CA VAL A 470 3.30 10.47 11.99
C VAL A 470 3.84 9.15 11.46
N LEU A 471 3.38 8.04 12.04
CA LEU A 471 3.66 6.69 11.56
C LEU A 471 2.47 6.19 10.73
N PHE A 472 2.70 6.06 9.45
CA PHE A 472 1.69 5.85 8.42
C PHE A 472 1.81 4.45 7.81
N MET A 473 0.69 3.74 7.69
CA MET A 473 0.60 2.36 7.17
C MET A 473 -0.35 2.28 5.97
N ASP A 474 0.17 2.14 4.76
CA ASP A 474 -0.62 1.91 3.56
C ASP A 474 -0.84 0.38 3.36
N ALA A 475 -2.03 -0.18 3.17
CA ALA A 475 -3.39 0.36 3.20
C ALA A 475 -4.18 -0.36 4.31
N VAL A 476 -4.06 0.07 5.57
CA VAL A 476 -4.50 -0.76 6.70
C VAL A 476 -5.81 -0.29 7.33
N SER A 477 -6.83 -1.16 7.30
CA SER A 477 -8.11 -0.86 7.97
C SER A 477 -8.00 -0.94 9.49
N ARG A 478 -8.89 -0.24 10.21
CA ARG A 478 -8.94 -0.31 11.68
C ARG A 478 -9.03 -1.76 12.17
N ARG A 479 -9.84 -2.57 11.51
CA ARG A 479 -10.00 -3.98 11.89
C ARG A 479 -8.77 -4.80 11.55
N GLN A 480 -8.13 -4.53 10.42
CA GLN A 480 -6.93 -5.24 10.01
C GLN A 480 -5.80 -5.06 11.03
N VAL A 481 -5.61 -3.86 11.60
CA VAL A 481 -4.66 -3.62 12.71
C VAL A 481 -4.95 -4.55 13.89
N HIS A 482 -6.18 -4.56 14.40
CA HIS A 482 -6.54 -5.39 15.56
C HIS A 482 -6.45 -6.90 15.31
N ARG A 483 -6.41 -7.33 14.05
CA ARG A 483 -6.31 -8.75 13.66
C ARG A 483 -4.89 -9.21 13.37
N LYS A 484 -4.11 -8.36 12.70
CA LYS A 484 -2.79 -8.70 12.14
C LYS A 484 -1.64 -8.10 12.94
N LEU A 485 -1.90 -7.06 13.74
CA LEU A 485 -0.90 -6.37 14.55
C LEU A 485 -1.20 -6.55 16.06
N ALA A 486 -1.36 -7.80 16.51
CA ALA A 486 -1.81 -8.10 17.86
C ALA A 486 -0.79 -7.74 18.95
N LYS A 487 0.52 -7.89 18.69
CA LYS A 487 1.58 -7.46 19.61
C LYS A 487 1.62 -5.94 19.71
N THR A 488 1.44 -5.26 18.58
CA THR A 488 1.39 -3.80 18.49
C THR A 488 0.20 -3.25 19.27
N THR A 489 -1.01 -3.77 19.04
CA THR A 489 -2.21 -3.28 19.75
C THR A 489 -2.14 -3.54 21.24
N ALA A 490 -1.62 -4.70 21.67
CA ALA A 490 -1.36 -4.97 23.09
C ALA A 490 -0.36 -3.96 23.68
N THR A 491 0.73 -3.66 22.96
CA THR A 491 1.75 -2.69 23.40
C THR A 491 1.18 -1.28 23.51
N LEU A 492 0.43 -0.81 22.52
CA LEU A 492 -0.22 0.51 22.57
C LEU A 492 -1.20 0.60 23.75
N ALA A 493 -2.01 -0.44 23.95
CA ALA A 493 -2.95 -0.51 25.07
C ALA A 493 -2.22 -0.48 26.42
N ASP A 494 -1.11 -1.22 26.55
CA ASP A 494 -0.29 -1.28 27.76
C ASP A 494 0.37 0.07 28.10
N LEU A 495 0.92 0.75 27.09
CA LEU A 495 1.50 2.09 27.21
C LEU A 495 0.45 3.15 27.56
N GLY A 496 -0.76 3.03 27.01
CA GLY A 496 -1.85 3.97 27.22
C GLY A 496 -2.72 3.73 28.45
N ARG A 497 -2.37 2.77 29.33
CA ARG A 497 -3.19 2.45 30.50
C ARG A 497 -3.27 3.64 31.47
N PRO A 498 -4.41 3.84 32.17
CA PRO A 498 -4.54 4.92 33.16
C PRO A 498 -3.53 4.87 34.31
N ASP A 499 -3.01 3.68 34.63
CA ASP A 499 -2.00 3.43 35.66
C ASP A 499 -0.57 3.31 35.10
N SER A 500 -0.38 3.56 33.81
CA SER A 500 0.96 3.66 33.22
C SER A 500 1.73 4.83 33.83
N THR A 501 3.05 4.70 33.89
CA THR A 501 3.95 5.75 34.37
C THR A 501 4.76 6.31 33.22
N SER A 502 5.21 7.56 33.35
CA SER A 502 6.21 8.13 32.44
C SER A 502 7.48 7.28 32.46
N SER A 503 8.32 7.47 31.45
CA SER A 503 9.59 6.74 31.31
C SER A 503 10.55 7.02 32.49
N SER A 504 10.42 8.20 33.11
CA SER A 504 11.12 8.61 34.34
C SER A 504 10.55 7.99 35.62
N GLY A 505 9.31 7.48 35.61
CA GLY A 505 8.61 6.99 36.80
C GLY A 505 8.02 8.09 37.70
N ASP A 506 8.19 9.37 37.36
CA ASP A 506 7.84 10.52 38.19
C ASP A 506 6.43 11.09 37.92
N GLY A 507 5.63 10.42 37.08
CA GLY A 507 4.28 10.89 36.72
C GLY A 507 3.49 9.86 35.90
N PRO A 508 2.27 10.23 35.47
CA PRO A 508 1.48 9.39 34.59
C PRO A 508 2.17 9.18 33.24
N GLY A 509 1.92 8.03 32.62
CA GLY A 509 2.37 7.71 31.27
C GLY A 509 1.53 8.39 30.18
N PRO A 510 1.82 8.07 28.91
CA PRO A 510 1.07 8.60 27.78
C PRO A 510 -0.39 8.12 27.77
N GLN A 511 -1.26 8.87 27.10
CA GLN A 511 -2.69 8.54 26.95
C GLN A 511 -2.98 8.11 25.52
N LEU A 512 -3.62 6.95 25.35
CA LEU A 512 -4.02 6.43 24.03
C LEU A 512 -5.47 6.79 23.71
N PHE A 513 -5.70 7.30 22.50
CA PHE A 513 -7.02 7.58 21.94
C PHE A 513 -7.17 6.88 20.59
N GLU A 514 -8.19 6.03 20.43
CA GLU A 514 -8.49 5.37 19.15
C GLU A 514 -9.70 6.01 18.48
N PHE A 515 -9.60 6.34 17.20
CA PHE A 515 -10.67 6.99 16.45
C PHE A 515 -11.47 5.94 15.68
N PHE A 516 -12.71 5.72 16.10
CA PHE A 516 -13.55 4.62 15.62
C PHE A 516 -14.29 4.95 14.31
N ARG A 517 -14.35 6.24 13.98
CA ARG A 517 -15.03 6.79 12.80
C ARG A 517 -14.13 7.71 11.99
N TYR A 518 -12.86 7.36 11.90
CA TYR A 518 -11.97 7.91 10.89
C TYR A 518 -12.37 7.37 9.51
N ASN A 519 -12.73 8.25 8.60
CA ASN A 519 -13.23 7.89 7.28
C ASN A 519 -12.28 8.37 6.18
N ALA A 520 -12.02 7.49 5.20
CA ALA A 520 -11.35 7.86 3.97
C ALA A 520 -12.27 8.77 3.13
N ILE A 521 -11.69 9.72 2.42
CA ILE A 521 -12.41 10.62 1.50
C ILE A 521 -12.16 10.28 0.03
N GLY A 522 -11.23 9.37 -0.25
CA GLY A 522 -10.88 8.91 -1.59
C GLY A 522 -10.71 7.40 -1.67
N PHE A 523 -10.59 6.88 -2.89
CA PHE A 523 -10.46 5.44 -3.13
C PHE A 523 -9.07 4.90 -2.77
N ASN A 524 -8.02 5.69 -2.98
CA ASN A 524 -6.63 5.28 -2.79
C ASN A 524 -5.84 6.39 -2.07
N THR A 525 -4.53 6.21 -1.98
CA THR A 525 -3.59 7.10 -1.30
C THR A 525 -3.67 8.55 -1.75
N ASN A 526 -4.04 8.82 -3.00
CA ASN A 526 -3.96 10.15 -3.60
C ASN A 526 -4.73 11.21 -2.80
N ASP A 527 -6.06 11.14 -2.79
CA ASP A 527 -6.89 12.20 -2.19
C ASP A 527 -6.80 12.17 -0.67
N ASN A 528 -6.67 10.97 -0.09
CA ASN A 528 -6.57 10.76 1.34
C ASN A 528 -5.25 11.32 1.93
N SER A 529 -4.13 11.15 1.24
CA SER A 529 -2.83 11.71 1.67
C SER A 529 -2.71 13.18 1.32
N ARG A 530 -3.25 13.63 0.18
CA ARG A 530 -3.30 15.06 -0.18
C ARG A 530 -3.98 15.88 0.90
N VAL A 531 -5.20 15.51 1.29
CA VAL A 531 -5.92 16.25 2.35
C VAL A 531 -5.16 16.24 3.67
N LEU A 532 -4.47 15.16 4.01
CA LEU A 532 -3.67 15.04 5.22
C LEU A 532 -2.46 15.98 5.19
N TYR A 533 -1.82 16.11 4.04
CA TYR A 533 -0.58 16.88 3.88
C TYR A 533 -0.83 18.36 3.62
N THR A 534 -1.91 18.71 2.92
CA THR A 534 -2.14 20.07 2.42
C THR A 534 -3.44 20.70 2.92
N GLY A 535 -4.35 19.89 3.47
CA GLY A 535 -5.70 20.31 3.85
C GLY A 535 -6.70 20.28 2.69
N GLU A 536 -6.27 19.95 1.48
CA GLU A 536 -7.08 19.94 0.26
C GLU A 536 -7.00 18.55 -0.42
N PRO A 537 -8.13 17.94 -0.79
CA PRO A 537 -8.13 16.65 -1.49
C PRO A 537 -7.65 16.76 -2.94
N ASP A 538 -7.94 17.90 -3.57
CA ASP A 538 -7.67 18.14 -4.98
C ASP A 538 -6.25 18.70 -5.19
N ALA A 539 -5.68 18.37 -6.35
CA ALA A 539 -4.46 19.02 -6.80
C ALA A 539 -4.77 20.49 -7.18
N LEU A 540 -4.01 21.43 -6.60
CA LEU A 540 -4.16 22.86 -6.86
C LEU A 540 -3.06 23.39 -7.79
N ASP A 541 -3.38 24.44 -8.55
CA ASP A 541 -2.42 25.26 -9.29
C ASP A 541 -2.58 26.75 -8.86
N PRO A 542 -1.62 27.31 -8.11
CA PRO A 542 -0.37 26.71 -7.65
C PRO A 542 -0.58 25.64 -6.55
N PRO A 543 0.37 24.71 -6.36
CA PRO A 543 0.27 23.68 -5.33
C PRO A 543 0.12 24.24 -3.91
N ALA A 544 -0.69 23.55 -3.11
CA ALA A 544 -0.86 23.87 -1.70
C ALA A 544 0.43 23.64 -0.90
N THR A 545 0.60 24.41 0.17
CA THR A 545 1.74 24.27 1.07
C THR A 545 1.60 23.01 1.92
N PRO A 546 2.59 22.11 1.92
CA PRO A 546 2.51 20.89 2.71
C PRO A 546 2.91 21.11 4.17
N ILE A 547 2.38 20.26 5.05
CA ILE A 547 2.49 20.39 6.51
C ILE A 547 3.92 20.38 7.04
N TRP A 548 4.83 19.62 6.43
CA TRP A 548 6.24 19.56 6.88
C TRP A 548 6.97 20.89 6.67
N LYS A 549 6.53 21.74 5.74
CA LYS A 549 7.05 23.10 5.60
C LYS A 549 6.70 23.92 6.85
N ASP A 550 5.48 23.81 7.36
CA ASP A 550 5.06 24.53 8.56
C ASP A 550 5.94 24.14 9.76
N TYR A 551 6.25 22.85 9.93
CA TYR A 551 7.19 22.38 10.96
C TYR A 551 8.62 22.87 10.75
N PHE A 552 9.12 22.83 9.50
CA PHE A 552 10.44 23.33 9.17
C PHE A 552 10.57 24.81 9.53
N GLU A 553 9.62 25.64 9.11
CA GLU A 553 9.62 27.09 9.38
C GLU A 553 9.39 27.42 10.85
N ALA A 554 8.66 26.58 11.58
CA ALA A 554 8.50 26.68 13.02
C ALA A 554 9.77 26.32 13.81
N GLY A 555 10.86 25.88 13.15
CA GLY A 555 12.11 25.54 13.81
C GLY A 555 12.13 24.14 14.41
N TYR A 556 11.39 23.20 13.83
CA TYR A 556 11.57 21.77 14.09
C TYR A 556 12.69 21.21 13.22
N VAL A 557 13.35 20.17 13.73
CA VAL A 557 14.14 19.26 12.89
C VAL A 557 13.18 18.32 12.16
N THR A 558 13.21 18.30 10.84
CA THR A 558 12.25 17.53 10.03
C THR A 558 12.87 16.28 9.42
N ASN A 559 12.15 15.15 9.49
CA ASN A 559 12.58 13.88 8.90
C ASN A 559 11.43 13.17 8.18
N ARG A 560 11.77 12.54 7.04
CA ARG A 560 10.91 11.62 6.30
C ARG A 560 11.60 10.28 6.08
N VAL A 561 10.84 9.19 6.18
CA VAL A 561 11.27 7.84 5.81
C VAL A 561 10.14 7.17 5.05
N GLU A 562 10.44 6.64 3.86
CA GLU A 562 9.49 5.92 3.02
C GLU A 562 10.14 4.59 2.64
N ASP A 563 9.49 3.46 2.93
CA ASP A 563 10.03 2.12 2.67
C ASP A 563 9.74 1.59 1.25
N ASN A 564 9.39 2.49 0.33
CA ASN A 564 9.16 2.25 -1.09
C ASN A 564 10.04 3.19 -1.95
N CYS A 565 10.15 2.88 -3.24
CA CYS A 565 10.91 3.70 -4.19
C CYS A 565 10.05 4.77 -4.87
N GLU A 566 9.30 5.56 -4.10
CA GLU A 566 8.45 6.63 -4.66
C GLU A 566 8.44 7.83 -3.74
N ASP A 567 8.83 9.01 -4.23
CA ASP A 567 8.70 10.24 -3.45
C ASP A 567 7.23 10.66 -3.39
N TRP A 568 6.49 10.10 -2.44
CA TRP A 568 5.06 10.36 -2.25
C TRP A 568 4.80 11.81 -1.90
N SER A 569 5.68 12.41 -1.09
CA SER A 569 5.56 13.82 -0.74
C SER A 569 5.56 14.72 -1.99
N ALA A 570 6.47 14.50 -2.94
CA ALA A 570 6.58 15.29 -4.15
C ALA A 570 5.48 14.95 -5.17
N THR A 571 5.16 13.66 -5.30
CA THR A 571 4.13 13.15 -6.22
C THR A 571 2.75 13.72 -5.86
N TYR A 572 2.37 13.67 -4.58
CA TYR A 572 1.02 14.09 -4.16
C TYR A 572 0.86 15.58 -3.98
N THR A 573 1.94 16.29 -3.68
CA THR A 573 1.90 17.76 -3.60
C THR A 573 2.22 18.43 -4.93
N SER A 574 2.58 17.69 -5.98
CA SER A 574 2.96 18.23 -7.30
C SER A 574 4.05 19.31 -7.22
N THR A 575 4.95 19.22 -6.23
CA THR A 575 6.02 20.21 -6.02
C THR A 575 7.27 19.58 -5.39
N THR A 576 8.40 20.28 -5.42
CA THR A 576 9.62 19.83 -4.74
C THR A 576 9.53 20.14 -3.25
N THR A 577 9.57 19.09 -2.44
CA THR A 577 9.24 19.12 -1.01
C THR A 577 10.43 18.79 -0.12
N SER A 578 11.42 18.05 -0.64
CA SER A 578 12.61 17.63 0.11
C SER A 578 13.45 18.76 0.70
N GLN A 579 13.35 19.98 0.17
CA GLN A 579 14.00 21.17 0.74
C GLN A 579 13.53 21.50 2.17
N TYR A 580 12.38 20.98 2.58
CA TYR A 580 11.81 21.16 3.92
C TYR A 580 12.04 19.94 4.83
N PHE A 581 12.81 18.95 4.38
CA PHE A 581 13.26 17.81 5.19
C PHE A 581 14.76 17.90 5.47
N ASP A 582 15.14 18.02 6.75
CA ASP A 582 16.55 18.02 7.16
C ASP A 582 17.22 16.64 6.99
N HIS A 583 16.42 15.56 6.99
CA HIS A 583 16.86 14.18 6.78
C HIS A 583 15.79 13.40 6.01
N GLU A 584 16.20 12.62 5.01
CA GLU A 584 15.33 11.61 4.38
C GLU A 584 16.03 10.25 4.30
N LEU A 585 15.23 9.18 4.20
CA LEU A 585 15.69 7.84 3.85
C LEU A 585 14.77 7.24 2.80
N GLN A 586 15.28 7.08 1.58
CA GLN A 586 14.54 6.55 0.45
C GLN A 586 15.39 5.75 -0.54
N SER A 587 16.60 6.21 -0.90
CA SER A 587 17.40 5.54 -1.94
C SER A 587 17.66 4.03 -1.75
N PRO A 588 17.82 3.47 -0.53
CA PRO A 588 18.01 2.04 -0.38
C PRO A 588 16.85 1.21 -0.91
N PHE A 589 15.64 1.74 -0.83
CA PHE A 589 14.42 1.06 -1.21
C PHE A 589 14.18 1.06 -2.73
N CYS A 590 15.06 1.72 -3.48
CA CYS A 590 15.13 1.70 -4.93
C CYS A 590 16.09 0.66 -5.50
N MET A 591 16.80 -0.07 -4.63
CA MET A 591 17.81 -1.03 -5.04
C MET A 591 17.23 -2.41 -5.34
N GLU A 592 17.84 -3.12 -6.29
CA GLU A 592 17.56 -4.54 -6.50
C GLU A 592 18.05 -5.37 -5.30
N PRO A 593 17.33 -6.44 -4.90
CA PRO A 593 16.16 -7.04 -5.54
C PRO A 593 14.81 -6.47 -5.07
N TYR A 594 14.77 -5.45 -4.20
CA TYR A 594 13.52 -4.94 -3.67
C TYR A 594 12.72 -4.13 -4.70
N PHE A 595 13.39 -3.33 -5.53
CA PHE A 595 12.76 -2.62 -6.62
C PHE A 595 13.48 -2.95 -7.93
N ALA A 596 12.81 -3.66 -8.85
CA ALA A 596 13.43 -4.10 -10.10
C ALA A 596 13.71 -2.90 -11.03
N LEU A 597 14.86 -2.91 -11.72
CA LEU A 597 15.16 -1.91 -12.75
C LEU A 597 14.40 -2.17 -14.05
N GLU A 598 14.17 -3.44 -14.38
CA GLU A 598 13.46 -3.87 -15.57
C GLU A 598 12.27 -4.77 -15.20
N GLY A 599 11.17 -4.64 -15.95
CA GLY A 599 9.94 -5.38 -15.71
C GLY A 599 9.03 -4.72 -14.66
N ASN A 600 8.17 -5.51 -14.02
CA ASN A 600 7.23 -5.00 -13.02
C ASN A 600 7.87 -4.99 -11.62
N ALA A 601 8.29 -3.82 -11.15
CA ALA A 601 8.78 -3.64 -9.77
C ALA A 601 7.68 -3.88 -8.72
N TYR A 602 6.41 -3.77 -9.10
CA TYR A 602 5.24 -3.92 -8.23
C TYR A 602 4.57 -5.28 -8.39
N GLY A 603 5.37 -6.32 -8.61
CA GLY A 603 4.89 -7.69 -8.78
C GLY A 603 4.25 -8.25 -7.50
N ASN A 604 3.34 -9.20 -7.67
CA ASN A 604 2.69 -9.84 -6.53
C ASN A 604 3.63 -10.74 -5.72
N PHE A 605 4.73 -11.24 -6.28
CA PHE A 605 5.63 -12.15 -5.56
C PHE A 605 7.06 -11.61 -5.41
N LYS A 606 7.29 -10.37 -5.83
CA LYS A 606 8.54 -9.64 -5.61
C LYS A 606 8.29 -8.14 -5.60
N GLY A 607 8.92 -7.45 -4.65
CA GLY A 607 8.95 -6.00 -4.55
C GLY A 607 7.95 -5.40 -3.55
N PRO A 608 7.75 -4.07 -3.56
CA PRO A 608 6.95 -3.36 -2.56
C PRO A 608 5.50 -3.80 -2.46
N TYR A 609 4.86 -4.32 -3.53
CA TYR A 609 3.46 -4.78 -3.48
C TYR A 609 3.33 -6.30 -3.36
N SER A 610 4.43 -6.97 -2.99
CA SER A 610 4.42 -8.41 -2.89
C SER A 610 3.54 -8.90 -1.73
N ILE A 611 2.82 -9.99 -1.99
CA ILE A 611 2.11 -10.82 -1.01
C ILE A 611 3.05 -11.71 -0.19
N VAL A 612 4.35 -11.72 -0.51
CA VAL A 612 5.39 -12.41 0.26
C VAL A 612 6.15 -11.39 1.12
N ARG A 613 6.92 -11.90 2.09
CA ARG A 613 7.82 -11.07 2.90
C ARG A 613 8.74 -10.20 2.03
N ARG A 614 9.03 -8.99 2.51
CA ARG A 614 9.90 -8.04 1.82
C ARG A 614 11.24 -8.00 2.52
N CYS A 615 12.29 -8.35 1.80
CA CYS A 615 13.63 -8.48 2.35
C CYS A 615 14.63 -7.72 1.48
N ILE A 616 15.55 -7.02 2.13
CA ILE A 616 16.71 -6.42 1.48
C ILE A 616 17.94 -6.67 2.35
N HIS A 617 19.01 -7.18 1.74
CA HIS A 617 20.27 -7.53 2.43
C HIS A 617 20.07 -8.39 3.70
N GLY A 618 19.14 -9.34 3.63
CA GLY A 618 18.90 -10.34 4.68
C GLY A 618 18.02 -9.90 5.85
N GLN A 619 17.42 -8.72 5.77
CA GLN A 619 16.56 -8.16 6.80
C GLN A 619 15.25 -7.65 6.20
N TYR A 620 14.19 -7.57 7.00
CA TYR A 620 12.95 -6.95 6.56
C TYR A 620 13.17 -5.48 6.22
N VAL A 621 12.48 -5.01 5.18
CA VAL A 621 12.61 -3.64 4.66
C VAL A 621 12.25 -2.61 5.74
N HIS A 622 11.11 -2.76 6.42
CA HIS A 622 10.66 -1.85 7.49
C HIS A 622 11.65 -1.70 8.65
N ARG A 623 12.53 -2.69 8.90
CA ARG A 623 13.51 -2.56 9.99
C ARG A 623 14.57 -1.50 9.68
N TYR A 624 14.98 -1.34 8.42
CA TYR A 624 15.89 -0.24 8.05
C TYR A 624 15.23 1.12 8.26
N ALA A 625 13.92 1.22 7.99
CA ALA A 625 13.14 2.41 8.26
C ALA A 625 13.11 2.71 9.77
N PHE A 626 12.74 1.74 10.61
CA PHE A 626 12.71 1.91 12.06
C PHE A 626 14.09 2.21 12.68
N ASP A 627 15.15 1.58 12.18
CA ASP A 627 16.52 1.84 12.61
C ASP A 627 16.92 3.29 12.34
N TYR A 628 16.67 3.79 11.12
CA TYR A 628 16.96 5.18 10.76
C TYR A 628 16.11 6.18 11.56
N MET A 629 14.81 5.91 11.70
CA MET A 629 13.92 6.73 12.51
C MET A 629 14.40 6.84 13.96
N THR A 630 14.88 5.73 14.53
CA THR A 630 15.42 5.67 15.89
C THR A 630 16.75 6.41 16.02
N GLN A 631 17.64 6.28 15.04
CA GLN A 631 18.89 7.06 15.01
C GLN A 631 18.62 8.56 14.95
N PHE A 632 17.64 8.99 14.14
CA PHE A 632 17.22 10.39 14.05
C PHE A 632 16.80 10.96 15.40
N ARG A 633 15.87 10.29 16.10
CA ARG A 633 15.38 10.76 17.40
C ARG A 633 16.50 10.84 18.44
N LYS A 634 17.39 9.85 18.46
CA LYS A 634 18.57 9.86 19.36
C LYS A 634 19.50 11.04 19.07
N GLN A 635 19.67 11.39 17.80
CA GLN A 635 20.58 12.45 17.38
C GLN A 635 20.05 13.86 17.71
N TYR A 636 18.74 14.03 17.73
CA TYR A 636 18.06 15.31 17.94
C TYR A 636 17.19 15.34 19.20
N LYS A 637 17.54 14.53 20.20
CA LYS A 637 16.78 14.38 21.45
C LYS A 637 16.55 15.69 22.23
N ASP A 638 17.41 16.69 22.03
CA ASP A 638 17.38 17.98 22.73
C ASP A 638 16.73 19.09 21.88
N GLN A 639 16.13 18.74 20.73
CA GLN A 639 15.47 19.65 19.79
C GLN A 639 14.04 19.17 19.55
N PRO A 640 13.09 20.09 19.29
CA PRO A 640 11.78 19.69 18.78
C PRO A 640 11.94 19.11 17.37
N TRP A 641 11.30 17.97 17.11
CA TRP A 641 11.35 17.32 15.80
C TRP A 641 10.00 16.86 15.27
N PHE A 642 9.88 16.84 13.94
CA PHE A 642 8.75 16.30 13.19
C PHE A 642 9.26 15.15 12.32
N GLN A 643 8.71 13.96 12.52
CA GLN A 643 9.09 12.75 11.80
C GLN A 643 7.88 12.13 11.12
N MET A 644 7.99 11.89 9.81
CA MET A 644 7.02 11.13 9.03
C MET A 644 7.64 9.81 8.59
N GLY A 645 7.07 8.70 9.01
CA GLY A 645 7.46 7.35 8.57
C GLY A 645 6.30 6.70 7.84
N SER A 646 6.48 6.38 6.56
CA SER A 646 5.48 5.73 5.72
C SER A 646 5.94 4.31 5.39
N LEU A 647 5.06 3.35 5.66
CA LEU A 647 5.32 1.93 5.58
C LEU A 647 4.26 1.26 4.69
N ILE A 648 4.69 0.38 3.80
CA ILE A 648 3.82 -0.15 2.73
C ILE A 648 3.43 -1.61 2.96
N GLU A 649 3.73 -2.22 4.11
CA GLU A 649 3.46 -3.64 4.44
C GLU A 649 2.00 -4.06 4.29
N GLY A 650 1.07 -3.11 4.35
CA GLY A 650 -0.35 -3.35 4.14
C GLY A 650 -0.80 -3.35 2.68
N HIS A 651 0.02 -2.82 1.76
CA HIS A 651 -0.35 -2.61 0.35
C HIS A 651 -0.18 -3.91 -0.47
N GLU A 652 -0.97 -4.93 -0.13
CA GLU A 652 -1.02 -6.22 -0.85
C GLU A 652 -2.36 -6.96 -0.64
N GLY A 653 -2.75 -7.80 -1.59
CA GLY A 653 -4.14 -8.33 -1.68
C GLY A 653 -4.55 -9.42 -0.67
N THR A 654 -3.66 -9.90 0.20
CA THR A 654 -3.92 -11.00 1.16
C THR A 654 -4.14 -10.50 2.59
N GLY A 655 -3.49 -9.40 2.98
CA GLY A 655 -3.42 -8.87 4.34
C GLY A 655 -2.50 -9.68 5.26
N GLU A 656 -1.66 -10.57 4.74
CA GLU A 656 -0.77 -11.45 5.52
C GLU A 656 0.61 -10.84 5.75
N VAL A 657 1.10 -9.96 4.86
CA VAL A 657 2.44 -9.37 5.00
C VAL A 657 2.54 -8.50 6.25
N LEU A 658 1.44 -7.89 6.70
CA LEU A 658 1.35 -7.18 7.97
C LEU A 658 1.76 -8.02 9.19
N LEU A 659 1.63 -9.36 9.14
CA LEU A 659 2.08 -10.21 10.26
C LEU A 659 3.60 -10.17 10.45
N THR A 660 4.35 -9.77 9.42
CA THR A 660 5.82 -9.72 9.47
C THR A 660 6.36 -8.49 10.22
N ILE A 661 5.54 -7.44 10.37
CA ILE A 661 5.94 -6.17 10.97
C ILE A 661 5.40 -5.97 12.41
N ASP A 662 4.42 -6.78 12.84
CA ASP A 662 3.76 -6.63 14.15
C ASP A 662 4.73 -6.56 15.35
N GLU A 663 5.75 -7.42 15.37
CA GLU A 663 6.75 -7.42 16.44
C GLU A 663 7.64 -6.18 16.39
N ASP A 664 8.02 -5.73 15.19
CA ASP A 664 8.95 -4.63 15.03
C ASP A 664 8.29 -3.27 15.33
N ILE A 665 6.99 -3.09 15.05
CA ILE A 665 6.25 -1.89 15.51
C ILE A 665 6.09 -1.90 17.03
N ALA A 666 5.77 -3.06 17.62
CA ALA A 666 5.66 -3.19 19.07
C ALA A 666 6.99 -2.83 19.77
N ASP A 667 8.10 -3.32 19.24
CA ASP A 667 9.43 -3.04 19.76
C ASP A 667 9.85 -1.57 19.51
N PHE A 668 9.43 -0.97 18.40
CA PHE A 668 9.64 0.45 18.13
C PHE A 668 8.99 1.35 19.19
N PHE A 669 7.71 1.10 19.52
CA PHE A 669 7.01 1.88 20.56
C PHE A 669 7.58 1.65 21.97
N LYS A 670 7.94 0.41 22.31
CA LYS A 670 8.64 0.11 23.56
C LYS A 670 10.01 0.80 23.62
N GLY A 671 10.73 0.86 22.50
CA GLY A 671 11.99 1.58 22.42
C GLY A 671 11.84 3.07 22.72
N MET A 672 10.78 3.71 22.21
CA MET A 672 10.46 5.12 22.49
C MET A 672 10.09 5.37 23.95
N GLU A 673 9.42 4.43 24.61
CA GLU A 673 9.19 4.50 26.07
C GLU A 673 10.53 4.34 26.82
N GLN A 674 11.30 3.30 26.51
CA GLN A 674 12.56 3.00 27.21
C GLN A 674 13.61 4.12 27.12
N ASP A 675 13.66 4.84 25.99
CA ASP A 675 14.59 5.95 25.80
C ASP A 675 14.04 7.32 26.25
N GLY A 676 12.82 7.36 26.77
CA GLY A 676 12.16 8.56 27.30
C GLY A 676 11.58 9.49 26.24
N THR A 677 11.71 9.15 24.96
CA THR A 677 11.23 10.00 23.86
C THR A 677 9.70 10.12 23.87
N LEU A 678 9.00 9.07 24.32
CA LEU A 678 7.54 9.05 24.38
C LEU A 678 6.96 10.06 25.38
N ASP A 679 7.75 10.50 26.37
CA ASP A 679 7.30 11.47 27.38
C ASP A 679 7.02 12.87 26.78
N ASN A 680 7.55 13.17 25.60
CA ASN A 680 7.35 14.45 24.89
C ASN A 680 6.91 14.30 23.43
N THR A 681 6.48 13.11 22.99
CA THR A 681 6.12 12.89 21.58
C THR A 681 4.62 12.63 21.43
N ILE A 682 3.93 13.45 20.63
CA ILE A 682 2.61 13.08 20.13
C ILE A 682 2.76 12.17 18.92
N VAL A 683 2.18 10.99 19.02
CA VAL A 683 2.25 9.96 17.98
C VAL A 683 0.89 9.85 17.29
N PHE A 684 0.87 10.00 15.98
CA PHE A 684 -0.21 9.63 15.10
C PHE A 684 0.16 8.29 14.47
N PHE A 685 -0.49 7.20 14.89
CA PHE A 685 -0.35 5.90 14.22
C PHE A 685 -1.59 5.65 13.39
N MET A 686 -1.44 5.70 12.07
CA MET A 686 -2.58 5.83 11.15
C MET A 686 -2.38 5.15 9.80
N ALA A 687 -3.47 5.03 9.06
CA ALA A 687 -3.51 4.69 7.64
C ALA A 687 -4.36 5.73 6.90
N ASP A 688 -4.18 5.91 5.60
CA ASP A 688 -5.01 6.75 4.75
C ASP A 688 -6.35 6.10 4.35
N HIS A 689 -6.31 4.81 4.06
CA HIS A 689 -7.45 3.98 3.72
C HIS A 689 -7.21 2.52 4.14
N GLY A 690 -8.27 1.72 4.15
CA GLY A 690 -8.17 0.27 4.31
C GLY A 690 -7.85 -0.45 3.01
N LEU A 691 -7.68 -1.76 3.07
CA LEU A 691 -7.30 -2.55 1.91
C LEU A 691 -8.39 -2.55 0.82
N HIS A 692 -8.08 -1.98 -0.34
CA HIS A 692 -8.91 -2.05 -1.55
C HIS A 692 -8.42 -3.11 -2.56
N MET A 693 -7.36 -3.83 -2.23
CA MET A 693 -6.82 -4.91 -3.06
C MET A 693 -7.36 -6.27 -2.58
N GLY A 694 -7.55 -7.20 -3.51
CA GLY A 694 -7.83 -8.59 -3.19
C GLY A 694 -9.30 -8.96 -2.96
N ILE A 695 -9.51 -10.25 -2.67
CA ILE A 695 -10.84 -10.89 -2.72
C ILE A 695 -11.82 -10.35 -1.69
N ASN A 696 -11.33 -9.91 -0.52
CA ASN A 696 -12.19 -9.40 0.54
C ASN A 696 -12.90 -8.11 0.12
N PHE A 697 -12.15 -7.17 -0.47
CA PHE A 697 -12.71 -5.92 -1.01
C PHE A 697 -13.63 -6.17 -2.21
N MET A 698 -13.19 -6.99 -3.17
CA MET A 698 -13.93 -7.24 -4.41
C MET A 698 -15.30 -7.89 -4.17
N PHE A 699 -15.33 -8.93 -3.31
CA PHE A 699 -16.50 -9.82 -3.21
C PHE A 699 -17.34 -9.63 -1.95
N THR A 700 -16.95 -8.76 -1.00
CA THR A 700 -17.68 -8.62 0.27
C THR A 700 -18.04 -7.17 0.60
N GLY A 701 -19.21 -6.98 1.21
CA GLY A 701 -19.59 -5.66 1.75
C GLY A 701 -18.71 -5.22 2.93
N ASN A 702 -18.24 -6.17 3.75
CA ASN A 702 -17.34 -5.88 4.87
C ASN A 702 -16.01 -5.30 4.39
N GLY A 703 -15.42 -5.85 3.31
CA GLY A 703 -14.20 -5.31 2.71
C GLY A 703 -14.37 -3.86 2.24
N ARG A 704 -15.52 -3.52 1.66
CA ARG A 704 -15.83 -2.13 1.23
C ARG A 704 -16.09 -1.16 2.39
N ILE A 705 -16.51 -1.66 3.56
CA ILE A 705 -16.63 -0.86 4.79
C ILE A 705 -15.26 -0.68 5.43
N GLU A 706 -14.46 -1.74 5.49
CA GLU A 706 -13.09 -1.68 6.02
C GLU A 706 -12.20 -0.77 5.17
N HIS A 707 -12.38 -0.74 3.86
CA HIS A 707 -11.68 0.16 2.94
C HIS A 707 -11.84 1.64 3.32
N VAL A 708 -13.05 2.07 3.69
CA VAL A 708 -13.28 3.47 4.07
C VAL A 708 -13.11 3.74 5.56
N ASN A 709 -12.73 2.74 6.36
CA ASN A 709 -12.49 2.86 7.82
C ASN A 709 -11.03 2.48 8.15
N PRO A 710 -10.06 3.35 7.77
CA PRO A 710 -8.66 3.20 8.13
C PRO A 710 -8.42 3.24 9.64
N TYR A 711 -7.26 2.74 10.06
CA TYR A 711 -6.85 2.87 11.46
C TYR A 711 -6.38 4.31 11.75
N LEU A 712 -6.76 4.85 12.91
CA LEU A 712 -6.13 6.02 13.52
C LEU A 712 -6.14 5.86 15.03
N SER A 713 -4.96 6.04 15.62
CA SER A 713 -4.80 6.27 17.04
C SER A 713 -3.85 7.44 17.29
N ILE A 714 -4.08 8.14 18.39
CA ILE A 714 -3.22 9.20 18.87
C ILE A 714 -2.74 8.84 20.26
N MET A 715 -1.42 8.86 20.44
CA MET A 715 -0.79 8.80 21.75
C MET A 715 -0.39 10.21 22.16
N LEU A 716 -1.06 10.73 23.20
CA LEU A 716 -0.79 12.04 23.78
C LEU A 716 0.27 11.90 24.87
N PRO A 717 1.42 12.61 24.79
CA PRO A 717 2.48 12.47 25.76
C PRO A 717 2.09 13.12 27.10
N PRO A 718 2.57 12.58 28.23
CA PRO A 718 2.17 13.02 29.56
C PRO A 718 2.50 14.49 29.82
N LYS A 719 3.64 14.99 29.34
CA LYS A 719 4.01 16.42 29.45
C LYS A 719 2.94 17.32 28.84
N LEU A 720 2.46 16.97 27.64
CA LEU A 720 1.48 17.78 26.92
C LEU A 720 0.07 17.63 27.55
N ALA A 721 -0.29 16.42 27.97
CA ALA A 721 -1.56 16.16 28.66
C ALA A 721 -1.68 16.92 30.00
N GLN A 722 -0.58 17.02 30.75
CA GLN A 722 -0.52 17.78 32.00
C GLN A 722 -0.58 19.29 31.76
N LYS A 723 0.14 19.77 30.74
CA LYS A 723 0.21 21.20 30.40
C LYS A 723 -1.11 21.70 29.80
N TYR A 724 -1.78 20.89 28.99
CA TYR A 724 -3.01 21.24 28.28
C TYR A 724 -4.07 20.13 28.40
N PRO A 725 -4.78 20.04 29.54
CA PRO A 725 -5.81 19.02 29.75
C PRO A 725 -6.94 19.03 28.72
N SER A 726 -7.24 20.18 28.11
CA SER A 726 -8.24 20.33 27.06
C SER A 726 -7.91 19.56 25.78
N LEU A 727 -6.64 19.25 25.52
CA LEU A 727 -6.25 18.39 24.40
C LEU A 727 -6.76 16.96 24.62
N ALA A 728 -6.54 16.42 25.82
CA ALA A 728 -7.04 15.09 26.18
C ALA A 728 -8.57 15.03 26.16
N GLN A 729 -9.25 16.09 26.61
CA GLN A 729 -10.72 16.19 26.57
C GLN A 729 -11.26 16.19 25.13
N GLY A 730 -10.66 16.99 24.25
CA GLY A 730 -11.01 17.02 22.83
C GLY A 730 -10.78 15.68 22.12
N LEU A 731 -9.62 15.05 22.34
CA LEU A 731 -9.33 13.71 21.80
C LEU A 731 -10.35 12.69 22.32
N LEU A 732 -10.64 12.68 23.63
CA LEU A 732 -11.61 11.78 24.24
C LEU A 732 -13.00 11.92 23.61
N HIS A 733 -13.47 13.16 23.45
CA HIS A 733 -14.76 13.48 22.81
C HIS A 733 -14.80 12.98 21.36
N ASN A 734 -13.73 13.22 20.60
CA ASN A 734 -13.70 12.96 19.16
C ASN A 734 -13.43 11.52 18.74
N GLN A 735 -13.14 10.60 19.66
CA GLN A 735 -13.00 9.17 19.33
C GLN A 735 -14.24 8.58 18.62
N GLN A 736 -15.43 9.12 18.91
CA GLN A 736 -16.71 8.69 18.31
C GLN A 736 -17.27 9.69 17.30
N SER A 737 -16.56 10.78 17.04
CA SER A 737 -16.91 11.74 15.98
C SER A 737 -16.47 11.20 14.63
N LEU A 738 -17.30 11.40 13.61
CA LEU A 738 -16.89 11.16 12.23
C LEU A 738 -15.74 12.13 11.93
N ILE A 739 -14.54 11.66 11.59
CA ILE A 739 -13.35 12.49 11.31
C ILE A 739 -12.69 12.07 10.00
N THR A 740 -11.98 13.00 9.35
CA THR A 740 -11.30 12.79 8.08
C THR A 740 -9.88 13.36 8.14
N GLY A 741 -9.12 13.26 7.04
CA GLY A 741 -7.80 13.89 6.96
C GLY A 741 -7.82 15.41 7.17
N HIS A 742 -8.96 16.09 6.97
CA HIS A 742 -9.10 17.53 7.23
C HIS A 742 -8.83 17.89 8.70
N GLU A 743 -9.41 17.13 9.64
CA GLU A 743 -9.20 17.37 11.06
C GLU A 743 -7.76 17.05 11.48
N ILE A 744 -7.15 16.02 10.87
CA ILE A 744 -5.76 15.65 11.13
C ILE A 744 -4.81 16.76 10.64
N TYR A 745 -4.98 17.24 9.41
CA TYR A 745 -4.19 18.35 8.86
C TYR A 745 -4.27 19.60 9.75
N LYS A 746 -5.47 20.02 10.15
CA LYS A 746 -5.66 21.16 11.05
C LYS A 746 -5.01 20.95 12.41
N THR A 747 -5.05 19.72 12.93
CA THR A 747 -4.39 19.37 14.19
C THR A 747 -2.87 19.47 14.06
N LEU A 748 -2.29 18.91 13.00
CA LEU A 748 -0.85 19.01 12.74
C LEU A 748 -0.42 20.47 12.55
N LYS A 749 -1.23 21.27 11.85
CA LYS A 749 -0.96 22.70 11.63
C LYS A 749 -0.99 23.51 12.91
N LEU A 750 -1.96 23.22 13.79
CA LEU A 750 -2.03 23.82 15.12
C LEU A 750 -0.78 23.50 15.94
N LEU A 751 -0.32 22.24 15.93
CA LEU A 751 0.89 21.81 16.66
C LEU A 751 2.18 22.42 16.09
N ALA A 752 2.21 22.71 14.79
CA ALA A 752 3.33 23.40 14.14
C ALA A 752 3.38 24.89 14.49
N THR A 753 2.25 25.52 14.84
CA THR A 753 2.17 26.98 14.99
C THR A 753 2.49 27.42 16.43
N PRO A 754 3.60 28.13 16.67
CA PRO A 754 3.97 28.60 18.00
C PRO A 754 2.92 29.54 18.59
N GLY A 755 2.69 29.45 19.91
CA GLY A 755 1.82 30.37 20.64
C GLY A 755 0.30 30.18 20.47
N LEU A 756 -0.16 29.27 19.60
CA LEU A 756 -1.60 29.00 19.45
C LEU A 756 -2.19 28.10 20.54
N LEU A 757 -1.37 27.24 21.17
CA LEU A 757 -1.84 26.47 22.32
C LEU A 757 -2.05 27.41 23.51
N PRO A 758 -3.21 27.34 24.21
CA PRO A 758 -3.57 28.30 25.24
C PRO A 758 -2.57 28.24 26.40
N LYS A 759 -2.13 29.39 26.93
CA LYS A 759 -1.19 29.39 28.07
C LYS A 759 -1.84 28.75 29.30
N THR A 760 -1.04 28.00 30.07
CA THR A 760 -1.48 27.25 31.25
C THR A 760 -2.32 28.14 32.20
N GLY A 761 -3.59 27.80 32.42
CA GLY A 761 -4.41 28.37 33.49
C GLY A 761 -5.50 29.38 33.11
N SER A 762 -5.74 29.70 31.84
CA SER A 762 -6.99 30.36 31.42
C SER A 762 -7.97 29.35 30.84
N ASP A 763 -9.21 29.36 31.32
CA ASP A 763 -10.36 28.55 30.88
C ASP A 763 -10.50 27.12 31.38
N SER A 764 -10.53 26.97 32.71
CA SER A 764 -11.27 25.85 33.30
C SER A 764 -12.10 26.18 34.55
N SER A 765 -12.33 27.46 34.90
CA SER A 765 -13.10 27.75 36.14
C SER A 765 -13.76 29.13 36.29
N LYS A 766 -14.29 29.77 35.25
CA LYS A 766 -15.27 30.86 35.45
C LYS A 766 -16.58 30.53 34.76
N GLY A 767 -17.59 30.30 35.58
CA GLY A 767 -18.91 29.86 35.17
C GLY A 767 -19.62 30.90 34.32
N ILE A 768 -20.49 30.34 33.48
CA ILE A 768 -21.70 30.92 32.90
C ILE A 768 -22.07 32.26 33.53
N SER A 769 -21.76 33.35 32.82
CA SER A 769 -22.54 34.57 32.87
C SER A 769 -22.82 34.96 31.43
N ASP A 770 -24.07 34.81 31.02
CA ASP A 770 -24.64 35.45 29.85
C ASP A 770 -24.44 36.96 30.02
N ASP A 771 -23.60 37.58 29.21
CA ASP A 771 -23.81 38.93 28.67
C ASP A 771 -22.72 39.23 27.63
N ASP A 772 -23.18 39.81 26.52
CA ASP A 772 -22.48 40.05 25.28
C ASP A 772 -21.18 40.87 25.44
N ASP A 773 -20.03 40.25 25.15
CA ASP A 773 -18.83 40.89 24.58
C ASP A 773 -17.87 39.80 24.05
N GLU A 774 -17.21 40.09 22.93
CA GLU A 774 -16.55 39.14 22.02
C GLU A 774 -15.68 38.03 22.66
N GLU A 775 -15.95 36.82 22.18
CA GLU A 775 -15.39 35.49 22.41
C GLU A 775 -13.89 35.38 22.03
N VAL A 776 -13.03 36.27 22.51
CA VAL A 776 -11.59 36.25 22.19
C VAL A 776 -10.88 35.25 23.10
N ASN A 777 -11.02 33.98 22.69
CA ASN A 777 -10.22 32.77 22.96
C ASN A 777 -10.82 31.65 23.83
N GLY A 778 -12.15 31.61 23.95
CA GLY A 778 -12.93 30.49 24.50
C GLY A 778 -12.99 29.23 23.62
N GLY A 779 -11.84 28.75 23.14
CA GLY A 779 -11.74 27.49 22.37
C GLY A 779 -11.72 27.62 20.84
N SER A 780 -11.63 28.83 20.27
CA SER A 780 -11.52 29.06 18.82
C SER A 780 -10.27 28.41 18.20
N TRP A 781 -9.15 28.37 18.92
CA TRP A 781 -7.85 27.81 18.48
C TRP A 781 -7.90 26.32 18.13
N ARG A 782 -8.84 25.57 18.72
CA ARG A 782 -9.03 24.13 18.49
C ARG A 782 -10.08 23.82 17.42
N ARG A 783 -10.74 24.83 16.84
CA ARG A 783 -11.88 24.63 15.93
C ARG A 783 -11.50 23.82 14.69
N GLY A 784 -12.25 22.74 14.44
CA GLY A 784 -12.03 21.81 13.34
C GLY A 784 -10.76 20.95 13.46
N THR A 785 -10.11 20.93 14.62
CA THR A 785 -9.02 20.00 14.95
C THR A 785 -9.58 18.76 15.65
N LEU A 786 -8.76 17.75 15.89
CA LEU A 786 -9.11 16.61 16.74
C LEU A 786 -9.27 16.99 18.22
N PHE A 787 -8.86 18.19 18.62
CA PHE A 787 -9.08 18.74 19.95
C PHE A 787 -10.42 19.49 20.07
N ASP A 788 -11.20 19.61 19.00
CA ASP A 788 -12.45 20.37 18.98
C ASP A 788 -13.59 19.61 19.68
N GLU A 789 -13.93 20.00 20.91
CA GLU A 789 -15.08 19.44 21.65
C GLU A 789 -16.43 19.89 21.06
N THR A 790 -16.45 20.89 20.19
CA THR A 790 -17.69 21.36 19.53
C THR A 790 -18.03 20.53 18.29
N LEU A 791 -17.12 19.64 17.86
CA LEU A 791 -17.38 18.75 16.74
C LEU A 791 -18.55 17.82 17.08
N ASN A 792 -19.63 17.92 16.31
CA ASN A 792 -20.83 17.13 16.53
C ASN A 792 -20.57 15.65 16.23
N PRO A 793 -20.70 14.73 17.22
CA PRO A 793 -20.52 13.29 16.98
C PRO A 793 -21.53 12.69 15.99
N GLY A 794 -22.67 13.38 15.80
CA GLY A 794 -23.71 13.04 14.84
C GLY A 794 -23.59 13.76 13.49
N ARG A 795 -22.44 14.40 13.17
CA ARG A 795 -22.28 15.12 11.91
C ARG A 795 -22.43 14.21 10.69
N THR A 796 -23.01 14.74 9.61
CA THR A 796 -23.25 14.00 8.36
C THR A 796 -21.97 13.84 7.55
N CYS A 797 -21.98 12.96 6.55
CA CYS A 797 -20.88 12.85 5.59
C CYS A 797 -20.61 14.17 4.86
N GLU A 798 -21.67 14.90 4.51
CA GLU A 798 -21.56 16.22 3.87
C GLU A 798 -20.85 17.23 4.79
N GLU A 799 -21.25 17.30 6.07
CA GLU A 799 -20.59 18.17 7.06
C GLU A 799 -19.13 17.75 7.32
N ALA A 800 -18.83 16.46 7.18
CA ALA A 800 -17.47 15.91 7.26
C ALA A 800 -16.68 15.99 5.95
N ARG A 801 -17.28 16.53 4.86
CA ARG A 801 -16.68 16.60 3.52
C ARG A 801 -16.25 15.25 2.95
N ILE A 802 -17.05 14.22 3.20
CA ILE A 802 -16.86 12.88 2.65
C ILE A 802 -17.71 12.76 1.39
N PRO A 803 -17.13 12.44 0.22
CA PRO A 803 -17.91 12.20 -0.99
C PRO A 803 -18.92 11.06 -0.83
N ASP A 804 -20.04 11.16 -1.52
CA ASP A 804 -21.20 10.28 -1.36
C ASP A 804 -20.87 8.80 -1.57
N GLU A 805 -19.98 8.48 -2.50
CA GLU A 805 -19.51 7.14 -2.85
C GLU A 805 -18.69 6.47 -1.73
N PHE A 806 -18.05 7.28 -0.87
CA PHE A 806 -17.27 6.85 0.30
C PHE A 806 -18.08 6.95 1.60
N CYS A 807 -19.26 7.57 1.56
CA CYS A 807 -20.19 7.59 2.67
C CYS A 807 -20.93 6.25 2.81
N ARG A 808 -20.58 5.45 3.82
CA ARG A 808 -21.17 4.11 4.08
C ARG A 808 -22.30 4.10 5.13
N CYS A 809 -22.49 5.20 5.84
CA CYS A 809 -23.63 5.39 6.75
C CYS A 809 -24.66 6.30 6.06
N ARG A 810 -25.41 5.75 5.10
CA ARG A 810 -26.53 6.44 4.43
C ARG A 810 -27.84 6.21 5.17
#